data_AF-A0A9E4EAN5-F1
#
_entry.id   AF-A0A9E4EAN5-F1
#
_cell.length_a   1.000
_cell.length_b   1.000
_cell.length_c   1.000
_cell.angle_alpha   90.00
_cell.angle_beta   90.00
_cell.angle_gamma   90.00
#
_symmetry.space_group_name_H-M   'P 1'
#
loop_
_entity.id
_entity.type
_entity.pdbx_description
1 polymer ?
#
loop_
_entity_poly.entity_id
_entity_poly.type
_entity_poly.pdbx_seq_one_letter_code
_entity_poly.pdbx_strand_id
1 'polypeptide(L)'
;MRRVISFWSLILTIFIYASIASAVNTSLWEQKNHADFASGKPKDLSLTSTGDVMLSPKIDSFTKLKETQVWALVEDTAGNLYAGTGNEGKIYKIAADGDTAELYYNSPEVTIYSLAIGPDNALYAGTGPDGLIYKITDATTPPTTLLNEGDKYVWALKFDDAGNLYAATGTDGKIYKITPEGESSVLFDAEEKNIMTFLLHENGFYAGSSDNGIIYHIMDDGTAKVIYQATEKEVRALEMDTQGNLYAAVVTSQPAEPSRGRRGGSSGPPTPSGPPPPGGGAPQENKSSIYKIRPDGTAVSIWNSPEPLILAIVLESDSQILVGTGDEGKLYRVNPMSGDSVEVGKCSANQVVAIHQKKGDGDTKTLLATGNPGKLFNLTDTYVEEGTLESEVHDTKSLSRWGKLSWEGEMAEGTAVAFSTRTGNTKKPDDTWSDWSDELTTAEGSQIPNGDGQYIQWRAKFTTSDTAQTPILKKVTLASVQTNVEPRFTSIEVDDGSGSGNQERGRRASGGSLPPPGARGGDSGGSGNAGDGPSKTWKVSWKVEDANADTLQYTLYYKATDESNWRLLKKELAKANYEWDVTTVPDGRYTLKVVATDKLSNPVGWAKSAEKVSMPVEVDNTQPSIGEIQVTANGDNTYKIACDVTDMTTPIQKAVYKIDSDEHWKVIFPDDGIFDSKKEQLHLETGELPEGAHTIIIQVTDRAKNTAVGRTSF
;
A
#
# COMPACT_ATOMS: atom_id res chain seq x y z
N MET A 1 -58.05 -13.54 42.97
CA MET A 1 -57.33 -14.55 43.77
C MET A 1 -57.12 -15.75 42.85
N ARG A 2 -55.86 -16.17 42.58
CA ARG A 2 -55.36 -17.51 42.11
C ARG A 2 -56.18 -18.32 41.06
N ARG A 3 -55.66 -19.10 40.12
CA ARG A 3 -54.36 -19.40 39.46
C ARG A 3 -54.68 -20.63 38.55
N VAL A 4 -54.14 -20.71 37.32
CA VAL A 4 -53.51 -21.91 36.68
C VAL A 4 -54.52 -23.00 36.20
N ILE A 5 -54.56 -23.56 34.99
CA ILE A 5 -53.57 -24.25 34.12
C ILE A 5 -54.19 -24.34 32.68
N SER A 6 -53.44 -24.03 31.62
CA SER A 6 -53.37 -24.85 30.39
C SER A 6 -52.30 -24.29 29.44
N PHE A 7 -51.06 -24.64 29.75
CA PHE A 7 -49.93 -24.63 28.82
C PHE A 7 -49.82 -26.09 28.31
N TRP A 8 -49.36 -26.30 27.07
CA TRP A 8 -49.19 -27.60 26.36
C TRP A 8 -50.27 -27.92 25.32
N SER A 9 -50.29 -27.18 24.21
CA SER A 9 -50.69 -27.69 22.88
C SER A 9 -50.25 -26.80 21.70
N LEU A 10 -49.23 -25.94 21.87
CA LEU A 10 -48.79 -25.03 20.81
C LEU A 10 -47.26 -24.93 20.67
N ILE A 11 -46.55 -26.05 20.77
CA ILE A 11 -45.13 -26.15 20.40
C ILE A 11 -44.89 -27.53 19.78
N LEU A 12 -45.42 -27.79 18.59
CA LEU A 12 -44.94 -28.90 17.77
C LEU A 12 -45.32 -28.75 16.28
N THR A 13 -45.20 -27.55 15.70
CA THR A 13 -45.37 -27.36 14.25
C THR A 13 -44.56 -26.19 13.69
N ILE A 14 -43.40 -25.92 14.27
CA ILE A 14 -42.39 -25.01 13.73
C ILE A 14 -41.05 -25.65 14.04
N PHE A 15 -40.49 -26.46 13.12
CA PHE A 15 -39.06 -26.73 12.94
C PHE A 15 -38.81 -27.84 11.90
N ILE A 16 -39.41 -27.74 10.70
CA ILE A 16 -38.87 -28.40 9.50
C ILE A 16 -39.01 -27.44 8.31
N TYR A 17 -38.27 -26.34 8.37
CA TYR A 17 -37.62 -25.78 7.19
C TYR A 17 -36.15 -25.70 7.59
N ALA A 18 -35.45 -26.83 7.44
CA ALA A 18 -34.00 -26.79 7.42
C ALA A 18 -33.62 -25.93 6.22
N SER A 19 -33.18 -24.71 6.52
CA SER A 19 -32.56 -23.80 5.57
C SER A 19 -31.46 -24.59 4.86
N ILE A 20 -31.62 -24.79 3.55
CA ILE A 20 -30.52 -25.20 2.69
C ILE A 20 -29.59 -23.99 2.64
N ALA A 21 -28.68 -23.91 3.61
CA ALA A 21 -27.61 -22.93 3.60
C ALA A 21 -26.61 -23.39 2.53
N SER A 22 -26.81 -22.92 1.31
CA SER A 22 -25.88 -23.07 0.20
C SER A 22 -24.65 -22.21 0.47
N ALA A 23 -23.72 -22.69 1.29
CA ALA A 23 -22.44 -22.00 1.45
C ALA A 23 -21.55 -22.39 0.26
N VAL A 24 -21.60 -21.60 -0.80
CA VAL A 24 -20.40 -21.23 -1.57
C VAL A 24 -20.02 -19.85 -1.04
N ASN A 25 -18.76 -19.62 -0.68
CA ASN A 25 -18.35 -18.31 -0.16
C ASN A 25 -18.45 -17.24 -1.26
N THR A 26 -19.48 -16.39 -1.18
CA THR A 26 -19.59 -15.19 -2.01
C THR A 26 -18.50 -14.20 -1.62
N SER A 27 -17.67 -13.79 -2.59
CA SER A 27 -16.69 -12.72 -2.43
C SER A 27 -17.33 -11.37 -2.78
N LEU A 28 -17.05 -10.35 -1.97
CA LEU A 28 -17.48 -8.97 -2.22
C LEU A 28 -16.26 -8.09 -2.48
N TRP A 29 -16.23 -7.47 -3.64
CA TRP A 29 -15.29 -6.40 -3.95
C TRP A 29 -15.97 -5.06 -3.68
N GLU A 30 -15.58 -4.41 -2.58
CA GLU A 30 -16.06 -3.10 -2.18
C GLU A 30 -15.04 -2.00 -2.49
N GLN A 31 -15.52 -0.87 -2.99
CA GLN A 31 -14.76 0.37 -3.18
C GLN A 31 -15.55 1.51 -2.55
N LYS A 32 -14.94 2.24 -1.62
CA LYS A 32 -15.64 3.25 -0.79
C LYS A 32 -14.76 4.35 -0.22
N ASN A 33 -13.47 4.36 -0.52
CA ASN A 33 -12.55 5.39 -0.01
C ASN A 33 -11.83 6.08 -1.17
N HIS A 34 -11.17 7.20 -0.86
CA HIS A 34 -10.44 8.00 -1.84
C HIS A 34 -9.44 7.17 -2.66
N ALA A 35 -8.64 6.31 -2.03
CA ALA A 35 -7.63 5.51 -2.73
C ALA A 35 -8.24 4.52 -3.72
N ASP A 36 -9.41 3.94 -3.39
CA ASP A 36 -10.13 3.04 -4.27
C ASP A 36 -10.48 3.73 -5.59
N PHE A 37 -11.10 4.91 -5.52
CA PHE A 37 -11.55 5.64 -6.71
C PHE A 37 -10.42 6.41 -7.42
N ALA A 38 -9.44 6.94 -6.67
CA ALA A 38 -8.26 7.61 -7.21
C ALA A 38 -7.36 6.65 -8.01
N SER A 39 -7.37 5.36 -7.68
CA SER A 39 -6.62 4.34 -8.44
C SER A 39 -7.17 4.12 -9.85
N GLY A 40 -8.45 4.49 -10.09
CA GLY A 40 -9.10 4.37 -11.37
C GLY A 40 -8.72 5.48 -12.36
N LYS A 41 -9.56 5.63 -13.40
CA LYS A 41 -9.40 6.66 -14.43
C LYS A 41 -10.61 7.59 -14.42
N PRO A 42 -10.62 8.61 -13.55
CA PRO A 42 -11.66 9.64 -13.57
C PRO A 42 -11.50 10.53 -14.80
N LYS A 43 -12.62 10.91 -15.39
CA LYS A 43 -12.71 11.90 -16.47
C LYS A 43 -13.91 12.80 -16.20
N ASP A 44 -13.66 14.10 -16.12
CA ASP A 44 -14.68 15.13 -15.85
C ASP A 44 -15.41 14.87 -14.51
N LEU A 45 -14.66 14.42 -13.50
CA LEU A 45 -15.14 14.12 -12.15
C LEU A 45 -14.28 14.82 -11.09
N SER A 46 -14.91 15.20 -9.98
CA SER A 46 -14.25 15.60 -8.75
C SER A 46 -14.20 14.44 -7.75
N LEU A 47 -13.15 14.41 -6.94
CA LEU A 47 -12.93 13.39 -5.92
C LEU A 47 -12.60 14.03 -4.57
N THR A 48 -13.37 13.72 -3.55
CA THR A 48 -13.13 14.20 -2.17
C THR A 48 -12.07 13.36 -1.46
N SER A 49 -11.42 13.92 -0.43
CA SER A 49 -10.48 13.22 0.45
C SER A 49 -11.14 12.07 1.23
N THR A 50 -12.45 12.09 1.38
CA THR A 50 -13.23 11.02 2.05
C THR A 50 -13.66 9.90 1.11
N GLY A 51 -13.59 10.09 -0.21
CA GLY A 51 -13.92 9.06 -1.21
C GLY A 51 -15.25 9.25 -1.95
N ASP A 52 -15.91 10.38 -1.80
CA ASP A 52 -17.09 10.73 -2.61
C ASP A 52 -16.64 11.20 -4.01
N VAL A 53 -17.31 10.70 -5.05
CA VAL A 53 -17.07 11.01 -6.47
C VAL A 53 -18.28 11.75 -7.04
N MET A 54 -18.06 12.84 -7.76
CA MET A 54 -19.12 13.65 -8.38
C MET A 54 -18.66 14.24 -9.72
N LEU A 55 -19.58 14.79 -10.53
CA LEU A 55 -19.21 15.56 -11.73
C LEU A 55 -18.30 16.74 -11.34
N SER A 56 -17.30 17.05 -12.18
CA SER A 56 -16.45 18.21 -11.94
C SER A 56 -17.14 19.52 -12.35
N PRO A 57 -16.83 20.65 -11.69
CA PRO A 57 -17.17 21.96 -12.22
C PRO A 57 -16.59 22.18 -13.63
N LYS A 58 -17.22 23.03 -14.45
CA LYS A 58 -16.70 23.33 -15.79
C LYS A 58 -15.45 24.21 -15.69
N ILE A 59 -14.44 23.83 -16.47
CA ILE A 59 -13.17 24.55 -16.59
C ILE A 59 -12.95 24.86 -18.07
N ASP A 60 -13.53 25.97 -18.52
CA ASP A 60 -13.59 26.31 -19.94
C ASP A 60 -12.52 27.34 -20.30
N SER A 61 -11.74 27.03 -21.35
CA SER A 61 -10.85 28.02 -21.96
C SER A 61 -11.69 29.07 -22.66
N PHE A 62 -11.64 30.31 -22.20
CA PHE A 62 -12.47 31.38 -22.78
C PHE A 62 -11.72 32.23 -23.81
N THR A 63 -10.39 32.16 -23.88
CA THR A 63 -9.62 32.94 -24.86
C THR A 63 -8.52 32.12 -25.53
N LYS A 64 -8.00 32.62 -26.65
CA LYS A 64 -6.87 32.03 -27.37
C LYS A 64 -5.63 32.91 -27.20
N LEU A 65 -4.61 32.35 -26.56
CA LEU A 65 -3.27 32.93 -26.47
C LEU A 65 -2.27 32.04 -27.22
N LYS A 66 -1.27 32.66 -27.85
CA LYS A 66 -0.15 31.96 -28.50
C LYS A 66 1.10 32.03 -27.64
N GLU A 67 0.93 31.77 -26.36
CA GLU A 67 1.94 31.99 -25.34
C GLU A 67 2.20 30.69 -24.59
N THR A 68 3.43 30.49 -24.15
CA THR A 68 3.78 29.27 -23.39
C THR A 68 3.39 29.38 -21.93
N GLN A 69 3.23 30.60 -21.43
CA GLN A 69 3.01 30.89 -20.02
C GLN A 69 2.25 32.21 -19.86
N VAL A 70 1.26 32.23 -18.97
CA VAL A 70 0.65 33.46 -18.46
C VAL A 70 0.92 33.51 -16.96
N TRP A 71 1.77 34.43 -16.50
CA TRP A 71 2.26 34.47 -15.11
C TRP A 71 1.36 35.27 -14.18
N ALA A 72 0.79 36.37 -14.67
CA ALA A 72 0.08 37.33 -13.86
C ALA A 72 -1.25 37.70 -14.50
N LEU A 73 -2.25 37.90 -13.64
CA LEU A 73 -3.55 38.45 -13.98
C LEU A 73 -3.82 39.65 -13.09
N VAL A 74 -4.37 40.72 -13.66
CA VAL A 74 -4.93 41.84 -12.89
C VAL A 74 -6.15 42.41 -13.62
N GLU A 75 -7.10 42.94 -12.88
CA GLU A 75 -8.31 43.55 -13.42
C GLU A 75 -8.34 45.05 -13.11
N ASP A 76 -8.68 45.87 -14.11
CA ASP A 76 -8.86 47.31 -13.94
C ASP A 76 -10.25 47.68 -13.38
N THR A 77 -10.46 48.94 -13.02
CA THR A 77 -11.73 49.38 -12.43
C THR A 77 -12.91 49.31 -13.39
N ALA A 78 -12.66 49.17 -14.70
CA ALA A 78 -13.69 48.96 -15.73
C ALA A 78 -13.97 47.47 -15.97
N GLY A 79 -13.28 46.58 -15.26
CA GLY A 79 -13.42 45.13 -15.34
C GLY A 79 -12.63 44.48 -16.46
N ASN A 80 -11.73 45.21 -17.15
CA ASN A 80 -10.87 44.63 -18.16
C ASN A 80 -9.75 43.82 -17.50
N LEU A 81 -9.48 42.64 -18.03
CA LEU A 81 -8.43 41.76 -17.54
C LEU A 81 -7.14 41.99 -18.31
N TYR A 82 -6.02 42.06 -17.60
CA TYR A 82 -4.68 42.14 -18.16
C TYR A 82 -3.91 40.86 -17.81
N ALA A 83 -3.25 40.28 -18.80
CA ALA A 83 -2.51 39.04 -18.68
C ALA A 83 -1.04 39.25 -19.08
N GLY A 84 -0.12 39.05 -18.12
CA GLY A 84 1.33 39.15 -18.33
C GLY A 84 1.93 37.79 -18.69
N THR A 85 2.76 37.72 -19.73
CA THR A 85 3.24 36.45 -20.31
C THR A 85 4.75 36.25 -20.15
N GLY A 86 5.18 35.00 -20.32
CA GLY A 86 6.60 34.61 -20.33
C GLY A 86 7.16 34.34 -21.74
N ASN A 87 8.48 34.25 -21.84
CA ASN A 87 9.31 34.10 -23.05
C ASN A 87 9.37 35.32 -24.00
N GLU A 88 8.26 36.02 -24.22
CA GLU A 88 8.20 37.22 -25.08
C GLU A 88 7.71 38.49 -24.34
N GLY A 89 7.49 38.42 -23.02
CA GLY A 89 7.16 39.57 -22.17
C GLY A 89 5.97 40.40 -22.64
N LYS A 90 4.96 39.78 -23.24
CA LYS A 90 3.77 40.49 -23.71
C LYS A 90 2.77 40.69 -22.59
N ILE A 91 1.97 41.73 -22.76
CA ILE A 91 0.78 41.98 -21.97
C ILE A 91 -0.41 42.00 -22.91
N TYR A 92 -1.40 41.18 -22.61
CA TYR A 92 -2.67 41.15 -23.31
C TYR A 92 -3.76 41.81 -22.47
N LYS A 93 -4.67 42.54 -23.12
CA LYS A 93 -5.90 43.07 -22.54
C LYS A 93 -7.09 42.27 -23.07
N ILE A 94 -8.00 41.90 -22.18
CA ILE A 94 -9.29 41.27 -22.48
C ILE A 94 -10.37 42.23 -21.94
N ALA A 95 -11.30 42.62 -22.80
CA ALA A 95 -12.42 43.49 -22.40
C ALA A 95 -13.30 42.82 -21.33
N ALA A 96 -13.96 43.61 -20.48
CA ALA A 96 -14.72 43.11 -19.34
C ALA A 96 -15.82 42.07 -19.68
N ASP A 97 -16.41 42.20 -20.86
CA ASP A 97 -17.44 41.33 -21.44
C ASP A 97 -16.93 40.54 -22.66
N GLY A 98 -15.64 40.64 -22.97
CA GLY A 98 -15.00 40.03 -24.12
C GLY A 98 -14.31 38.71 -23.80
N ASP A 99 -14.02 37.97 -24.87
CA ASP A 99 -13.28 36.71 -24.85
C ASP A 99 -11.96 36.79 -25.65
N THR A 100 -11.69 37.96 -26.22
CA THR A 100 -10.59 38.19 -27.15
C THR A 100 -9.43 38.89 -26.44
N ALA A 101 -8.24 38.29 -26.53
CA ALA A 101 -7.01 38.85 -26.02
C ALA A 101 -6.34 39.76 -27.07
N GLU A 102 -6.32 41.05 -26.81
CA GLU A 102 -5.65 42.05 -27.64
C GLU A 102 -4.28 42.38 -27.07
N LEU A 103 -3.26 42.48 -27.93
CA LEU A 103 -1.92 42.88 -27.48
C LEU A 103 -1.97 44.32 -26.97
N TYR A 104 -1.71 44.51 -25.67
CA TYR A 104 -1.71 45.81 -25.01
C TYR A 104 -0.31 46.42 -24.95
N TYR A 105 0.68 45.59 -24.64
CA TYR A 105 2.08 46.00 -24.62
C TYR A 105 3.01 44.84 -25.00
N ASN A 106 4.08 45.15 -25.71
CA ASN A 106 5.14 44.21 -26.06
C ASN A 106 6.44 44.68 -25.40
N SER A 107 6.78 44.08 -24.27
CA SER A 107 7.96 44.48 -23.51
C SER A 107 9.25 44.10 -24.24
N PRO A 108 10.32 44.90 -24.12
CA PRO A 108 11.65 44.42 -24.49
C PRO A 108 12.17 43.31 -23.55
N GLU A 109 11.60 43.20 -22.35
CA GLU A 109 11.91 42.14 -21.38
C GLU A 109 11.23 40.83 -21.77
N VAL A 110 11.78 39.69 -21.36
CA VAL A 110 11.28 38.38 -21.80
C VAL A 110 10.11 37.87 -20.97
N THR A 111 9.89 38.39 -19.76
CA THR A 111 8.82 37.92 -18.86
C THR A 111 8.21 39.06 -18.07
N ILE A 112 6.88 39.03 -17.96
CA ILE A 112 6.09 39.86 -17.05
C ILE A 112 5.64 38.98 -15.88
N TYR A 113 6.27 39.13 -14.72
CA TYR A 113 6.01 38.29 -13.55
C TYR A 113 4.87 38.80 -12.68
N SER A 114 4.68 40.12 -12.64
CA SER A 114 3.68 40.75 -11.78
C SER A 114 3.02 41.92 -12.49
N LEU A 115 1.76 42.15 -12.14
CA LEU A 115 0.94 43.24 -12.64
C LEU A 115 0.19 43.89 -11.49
N ALA A 116 0.02 45.20 -11.54
CA ALA A 116 -0.83 45.97 -10.63
C ALA A 116 -1.55 47.09 -11.38
N ILE A 117 -2.77 47.42 -10.96
CA ILE A 117 -3.48 48.62 -11.44
C ILE A 117 -3.31 49.70 -10.38
N GLY A 118 -2.79 50.85 -10.79
CA GLY A 118 -2.60 51.99 -9.90
C GLY A 118 -3.90 52.75 -9.62
N PRO A 119 -3.91 53.66 -8.62
CA PRO A 119 -5.04 54.56 -8.34
C PRO A 119 -5.39 55.47 -9.53
N ASP A 120 -4.46 55.70 -10.45
CA ASP A 120 -4.63 56.43 -11.70
C ASP A 120 -5.18 55.55 -12.85
N ASN A 121 -5.53 54.30 -12.55
CA ASN A 121 -5.98 53.27 -13.49
C ASN A 121 -4.95 52.94 -14.59
N ALA A 122 -3.67 53.32 -14.40
CA ALA A 122 -2.58 52.87 -15.24
C ALA A 122 -2.15 51.45 -14.86
N LEU A 123 -1.62 50.70 -15.83
CA LEU A 123 -1.08 49.37 -15.61
C LEU A 123 0.40 49.47 -15.23
N TYR A 124 0.78 48.77 -14.17
CA TYR A 124 2.15 48.64 -13.72
C TYR A 124 2.60 47.20 -13.92
N ALA A 125 3.77 47.01 -14.53
CA ALA A 125 4.28 45.69 -14.90
C ALA A 125 5.71 45.49 -14.39
N GLY A 126 5.89 44.44 -13.59
CA GLY A 126 7.18 44.00 -13.06
C GLY A 126 7.77 42.91 -13.94
N THR A 127 9.04 43.06 -14.31
CA THR A 127 9.68 42.21 -15.33
C THR A 127 10.85 41.37 -14.82
N GLY A 128 11.34 40.50 -15.70
CA GLY A 128 12.70 39.99 -15.64
C GLY A 128 13.24 39.69 -17.04
N PRO A 129 14.58 39.58 -17.20
CA PRO A 129 15.59 39.40 -16.14
C PRO A 129 16.30 40.68 -15.66
N ASP A 130 15.85 41.87 -16.08
CA ASP A 130 16.48 43.14 -15.69
C ASP A 130 15.71 43.88 -14.57
N GLY A 131 14.68 43.23 -13.98
CA GLY A 131 13.97 43.70 -12.79
C GLY A 131 13.30 45.07 -12.91
N LEU A 132 12.81 45.39 -14.10
CA LEU A 132 12.24 46.70 -14.39
C LEU A 132 10.78 46.79 -13.93
N ILE A 133 10.36 48.00 -13.58
CA ILE A 133 8.95 48.34 -13.36
C ILE A 133 8.52 49.36 -14.40
N TYR A 134 7.57 48.97 -15.26
CA TYR A 134 6.97 49.84 -16.25
C TYR A 134 5.63 50.39 -15.76
N LYS A 135 5.41 51.69 -15.93
CA LYS A 135 4.09 52.33 -15.88
C LYS A 135 3.57 52.53 -17.30
N ILE A 136 2.41 51.94 -17.59
CA ILE A 136 1.79 51.87 -18.91
C ILE A 136 0.40 52.53 -18.80
N THR A 137 0.25 53.72 -19.39
CA THR A 137 -1.00 54.49 -19.35
C THR A 137 -2.00 54.06 -20.42
N ASP A 138 -1.49 53.64 -21.57
CA ASP A 138 -2.26 53.18 -22.72
C ASP A 138 -1.37 52.37 -23.67
N ALA A 139 -1.98 51.72 -24.67
CA ALA A 139 -1.28 50.83 -25.60
C ALA A 139 -0.41 51.58 -26.65
N THR A 140 -0.55 52.90 -26.77
CA THR A 140 0.12 53.69 -27.81
C THR A 140 1.23 54.58 -27.28
N THR A 141 1.20 54.93 -26.01
CA THR A 141 2.21 55.73 -25.32
C THR A 141 3.36 54.84 -24.83
N PRO A 142 4.63 55.17 -25.13
CA PRO A 142 5.77 54.45 -24.58
C PRO A 142 5.72 54.42 -23.05
N PRO A 143 5.95 53.25 -22.40
CA PRO A 143 5.92 53.16 -20.94
C PRO A 143 7.02 53.98 -20.27
N THR A 144 6.74 54.42 -19.05
CA THR A 144 7.74 55.05 -18.18
C THR A 144 8.36 53.99 -17.28
N THR A 145 9.70 53.91 -17.22
CA THR A 145 10.40 53.02 -16.28
C THR A 145 10.52 53.71 -14.91
N LEU A 146 9.96 53.10 -13.88
CA LEU A 146 9.95 53.61 -12.50
C LEU A 146 11.05 53.01 -11.62
N LEU A 147 11.53 51.81 -11.95
CA LEU A 147 12.60 51.14 -11.21
C LEU A 147 13.58 50.50 -12.18
N ASN A 148 14.87 50.71 -11.90
CA ASN A 148 16.00 50.06 -12.56
C ASN A 148 17.22 50.11 -11.62
N GLU A 149 17.13 49.39 -10.49
CA GLU A 149 18.11 49.43 -9.39
C GLU A 149 19.06 48.22 -9.36
N GLY A 150 19.02 47.37 -10.40
CA GLY A 150 19.96 46.25 -10.58
C GLY A 150 19.49 44.88 -10.10
N ASP A 151 18.36 44.80 -9.39
CA ASP A 151 17.65 43.53 -9.19
C ASP A 151 17.16 42.96 -10.53
N LYS A 152 16.97 41.64 -10.60
CA LYS A 152 16.70 40.91 -11.85
C LYS A 152 15.24 40.55 -12.08
N TYR A 153 14.46 40.43 -11.02
CA TYR A 153 13.10 39.91 -11.08
C TYR A 153 12.21 40.75 -10.17
N VAL A 154 11.03 41.11 -10.67
CA VAL A 154 9.97 41.75 -9.88
C VAL A 154 8.81 40.77 -9.71
N TRP A 155 8.83 40.02 -8.61
CA TRP A 155 7.93 38.89 -8.37
C TRP A 155 6.50 39.31 -8.02
N ALA A 156 6.33 40.43 -7.32
CA ALA A 156 5.02 40.92 -6.92
C ALA A 156 4.98 42.46 -6.90
N LEU A 157 3.82 43.01 -7.20
CA LEU A 157 3.50 44.44 -7.16
C LEU A 157 2.15 44.65 -6.47
N LYS A 158 2.07 45.62 -5.55
CA LYS A 158 0.81 46.05 -4.92
C LYS A 158 0.88 47.54 -4.56
N PHE A 159 -0.27 48.20 -4.65
CA PHE A 159 -0.45 49.56 -4.15
C PHE A 159 -1.04 49.54 -2.74
N ASP A 160 -0.59 50.46 -1.88
CA ASP A 160 -1.34 50.82 -0.66
C ASP A 160 -2.43 51.87 -0.96
N ASP A 161 -3.26 52.16 0.04
CA ASP A 161 -4.34 53.15 -0.05
C ASP A 161 -3.83 54.59 -0.26
N ALA A 162 -2.57 54.86 0.06
CA ALA A 162 -1.92 56.15 -0.17
C ALA A 162 -1.34 56.29 -1.60
N GLY A 163 -1.39 55.22 -2.40
CA GLY A 163 -0.89 55.19 -3.77
C GLY A 163 0.61 54.91 -3.89
N ASN A 164 1.29 54.47 -2.82
CA ASN A 164 2.66 53.98 -2.93
C ASN A 164 2.64 52.58 -3.57
N LEU A 165 3.54 52.36 -4.52
CA LEU A 165 3.77 51.05 -5.13
C LEU A 165 4.87 50.31 -4.38
N TYR A 166 4.57 49.09 -3.94
CA TYR A 166 5.54 48.19 -3.34
C TYR A 166 5.92 47.10 -4.34
N ALA A 167 7.21 46.76 -4.37
CA ALA A 167 7.75 45.77 -5.29
C ALA A 167 8.66 44.79 -4.55
N ALA A 168 8.31 43.51 -4.58
CA ALA A 168 9.17 42.44 -4.08
C ALA A 168 10.07 41.92 -5.20
N THR A 169 11.37 41.84 -4.94
CA THR A 169 12.37 41.57 -5.97
C THR A 169 13.27 40.37 -5.65
N GLY A 170 14.01 39.94 -6.66
CA GLY A 170 15.19 39.08 -6.56
C GLY A 170 16.22 39.51 -7.60
N THR A 171 17.51 39.20 -7.50
CA THR A 171 18.17 38.19 -6.67
C THR A 171 18.78 38.71 -5.36
N ASP A 172 18.54 39.97 -5.00
CA ASP A 172 19.02 40.55 -3.75
C ASP A 172 17.95 40.55 -2.64
N GLY A 173 16.74 40.05 -2.90
CA GLY A 173 15.68 39.89 -1.88
C GLY A 173 15.19 41.18 -1.25
N LYS A 174 15.03 42.24 -2.06
CA LYS A 174 14.59 43.55 -1.58
C LYS A 174 13.08 43.74 -1.72
N ILE A 175 12.57 44.67 -0.93
CA ILE A 175 11.26 45.27 -1.14
C ILE A 175 11.46 46.77 -1.31
N TYR A 176 11.10 47.27 -2.49
CA TYR A 176 11.14 48.70 -2.78
C TYR A 176 9.78 49.33 -2.48
N LYS A 177 9.82 50.57 -2.00
CA LYS A 177 8.68 51.49 -1.93
C LYS A 177 8.90 52.59 -2.96
N ILE A 178 7.91 52.80 -3.82
CA ILE A 178 7.89 53.83 -4.85
C ILE A 178 6.73 54.77 -4.55
N THR A 179 7.01 56.05 -4.31
CA THR A 179 5.97 57.03 -3.98
C THR A 179 5.09 57.36 -5.20
N PRO A 180 3.91 57.99 -5.03
CA PRO A 180 3.11 58.47 -6.15
C PRO A 180 3.86 59.41 -7.11
N GLU A 181 4.86 60.14 -6.60
CA GLU A 181 5.74 61.01 -7.37
C GLU A 181 6.82 60.25 -8.17
N GLY A 182 6.98 58.95 -7.91
CA GLY A 182 7.93 58.07 -8.58
C GLY A 182 9.29 57.96 -7.87
N GLU A 183 9.42 58.44 -6.62
CA GLU A 183 10.66 58.29 -5.86
C GLU A 183 10.80 56.86 -5.31
N SER A 184 11.86 56.14 -5.66
CA SER A 184 12.15 54.78 -5.21
C SER A 184 13.05 54.78 -3.96
N SER A 185 12.78 53.86 -3.03
CA SER A 185 13.65 53.58 -1.87
C SER A 185 13.54 52.11 -1.46
N VAL A 186 14.61 51.57 -0.89
CA VAL A 186 14.58 50.22 -0.28
C VAL A 186 13.88 50.32 1.07
N LEU A 187 12.76 49.62 1.23
CA LEU A 187 12.03 49.53 2.48
C LEU A 187 12.54 48.37 3.34
N PHE A 188 12.87 47.25 2.70
CA PHE A 188 13.40 46.07 3.37
C PHE A 188 14.45 45.37 2.50
N ASP A 189 15.51 44.89 3.13
CA ASP A 189 16.63 44.18 2.53
C ASP A 189 16.79 42.86 3.28
N ALA A 190 16.38 41.75 2.66
CA ALA A 190 16.40 40.44 3.28
C ALA A 190 17.77 39.77 3.14
N GLU A 191 18.07 38.81 4.03
CA GLU A 191 19.22 37.92 3.82
C GLU A 191 18.96 36.88 2.70
N GLU A 192 17.69 36.65 2.39
CA GLU A 192 17.22 35.72 1.36
C GLU A 192 17.35 36.33 -0.03
N LYS A 193 17.56 35.53 -1.07
CA LYS A 193 17.78 36.07 -2.43
C LYS A 193 16.52 36.55 -3.13
N ASN A 194 15.36 36.05 -2.73
CA ASN A 194 14.11 36.44 -3.37
C ASN A 194 13.04 36.61 -2.30
N ILE A 195 12.29 37.69 -2.44
CA ILE A 195 10.96 37.81 -1.87
C ILE A 195 9.97 37.48 -2.98
N MET A 196 9.30 36.34 -2.86
CA MET A 196 8.46 35.76 -3.92
C MET A 196 7.05 36.35 -3.93
N THR A 197 6.55 36.73 -2.77
CA THR A 197 5.17 37.18 -2.60
C THR A 197 5.08 38.10 -1.38
N PHE A 198 4.09 38.97 -1.37
CA PHE A 198 3.72 39.72 -0.18
C PHE A 198 2.23 40.08 -0.16
N LEU A 199 1.72 40.28 1.04
CA LEU A 199 0.34 40.62 1.34
C LEU A 199 0.31 41.85 2.26
N LEU A 200 -0.33 42.93 1.81
CA LEU A 200 -0.53 44.14 2.62
C LEU A 200 -1.37 43.82 3.86
N HIS A 201 -0.98 44.40 4.99
CA HIS A 201 -1.66 44.23 6.28
C HIS A 201 -1.55 45.52 7.09
N GLU A 202 -2.40 45.70 8.12
CA GLU A 202 -2.42 46.93 8.92
C GLU A 202 -1.01 47.33 9.42
N ASN A 203 -0.55 48.51 9.00
CA ASN A 203 0.77 49.08 9.29
C ASN A 203 1.98 48.31 8.69
N GLY A 204 1.80 47.60 7.58
CA GLY A 204 2.90 46.93 6.88
C GLY A 204 2.48 45.85 5.87
N PHE A 205 3.25 44.76 5.81
CA PHE A 205 2.95 43.59 4.98
C PHE A 205 3.59 42.32 5.52
N TYR A 206 2.98 41.19 5.17
CA TYR A 206 3.61 39.87 5.27
C TYR A 206 4.34 39.55 3.98
N ALA A 207 5.57 39.06 4.04
CA ALA A 207 6.38 38.73 2.87
C ALA A 207 6.94 37.31 2.97
N GLY A 208 6.91 36.57 1.86
CA GLY A 208 7.40 35.21 1.76
C GLY A 208 8.69 35.12 0.93
N SER A 209 9.70 34.42 1.43
CA SER A 209 10.98 34.24 0.75
C SER A 209 11.07 32.94 -0.06
N SER A 210 12.08 32.85 -0.92
CA SER A 210 12.61 31.56 -1.39
C SER A 210 13.83 31.12 -0.56
N ASP A 211 14.50 30.05 -0.99
CA ASP A 211 15.66 29.36 -0.36
C ASP A 211 15.41 28.74 1.02
N ASN A 212 14.94 29.50 2.01
CA ASN A 212 14.76 29.06 3.41
C ASN A 212 13.31 29.12 3.94
N GLY A 213 12.33 29.43 3.08
CA GLY A 213 10.90 29.38 3.42
C GLY A 213 10.49 30.34 4.54
N ILE A 214 11.09 31.53 4.58
CA ILE A 214 10.89 32.49 5.65
C ILE A 214 9.66 33.37 5.36
N ILE A 215 8.84 33.58 6.39
CA ILE A 215 7.73 34.53 6.37
C ILE A 215 8.05 35.67 7.34
N TYR A 216 8.14 36.87 6.78
CA TYR A 216 8.38 38.11 7.50
C TYR A 216 7.07 38.85 7.75
N HIS A 217 6.99 39.55 8.87
CA HIS A 217 6.08 40.67 9.07
C HIS A 217 6.91 41.95 9.10
N ILE A 218 6.69 42.81 8.11
CA ILE A 218 7.48 44.01 7.83
C ILE A 218 6.57 45.21 8.02
N MET A 219 6.98 46.14 8.89
CA MET A 219 6.24 47.35 9.19
C MET A 219 6.50 48.44 8.13
N ASP A 220 5.65 49.47 8.08
CA ASP A 220 5.78 50.60 7.16
C ASP A 220 7.11 51.39 7.28
N ASP A 221 7.78 51.29 8.42
CA ASP A 221 9.10 51.90 8.67
C ASP A 221 10.29 51.00 8.26
N GLY A 222 10.00 49.82 7.72
CA GLY A 222 10.99 48.82 7.30
C GLY A 222 11.45 47.88 8.41
N THR A 223 10.98 48.05 9.66
CA THR A 223 11.29 47.11 10.73
C THR A 223 10.60 45.77 10.48
N ALA A 224 11.35 44.67 10.59
CA ALA A 224 10.86 43.35 10.25
C ALA A 224 11.08 42.34 11.38
N LYS A 225 10.17 41.36 11.47
CA LYS A 225 10.35 40.16 12.29
C LYS A 225 9.99 38.91 11.48
N VAL A 226 10.70 37.82 11.73
CA VAL A 226 10.29 36.50 11.23
C VAL A 226 9.12 36.02 12.08
N ILE A 227 7.99 35.70 11.44
CA ILE A 227 6.81 35.14 12.11
C ILE A 227 6.75 33.62 11.99
N TYR A 228 7.33 33.07 10.92
CA TYR A 228 7.40 31.63 10.70
C TYR A 228 8.52 31.29 9.72
N GLN A 229 9.14 30.13 9.91
CA GLN A 229 10.04 29.52 8.94
C GLN A 229 9.50 28.13 8.62
N ALA A 230 9.12 27.93 7.36
CA ALA A 230 8.63 26.64 6.89
C ALA A 230 9.76 25.61 6.83
N THR A 231 9.39 24.33 6.83
CA THR A 231 10.35 23.24 6.55
C THR A 231 10.73 23.16 5.07
N GLU A 232 9.82 23.65 4.22
CA GLU A 232 9.95 23.83 2.79
C GLU A 232 10.78 25.07 2.45
N LYS A 233 11.28 25.16 1.22
CA LYS A 233 12.30 26.15 0.84
C LYS A 233 11.72 27.47 0.37
N GLU A 234 10.48 27.49 -0.10
CA GLU A 234 9.90 28.68 -0.71
C GLU A 234 8.47 28.89 -0.28
N VAL A 235 8.14 30.14 0.05
CA VAL A 235 6.78 30.62 0.28
C VAL A 235 6.24 31.18 -1.03
N ARG A 236 5.37 30.42 -1.68
CA ARG A 236 4.87 30.74 -3.02
C ARG A 236 3.78 31.81 -3.02
N ALA A 237 2.85 31.71 -2.09
CA ALA A 237 1.70 32.59 -2.03
C ALA A 237 1.20 32.74 -0.59
N LEU A 238 0.63 33.91 -0.31
CA LEU A 238 0.09 34.29 0.99
C LEU A 238 -1.34 34.80 0.82
N GLU A 239 -2.23 34.33 1.69
CA GLU A 239 -3.64 34.73 1.75
C GLU A 239 -4.05 34.94 3.22
N MET A 240 -5.07 35.75 3.49
CA MET A 240 -5.50 36.03 4.88
C MET A 240 -7.01 36.02 5.02
N ASP A 241 -7.51 35.34 6.04
CA ASP A 241 -8.94 35.34 6.37
C ASP A 241 -9.37 36.57 7.17
N THR A 242 -10.68 36.75 7.35
CA THR A 242 -11.24 37.91 8.07
C THR A 242 -10.88 37.94 9.57
N GLN A 243 -10.34 36.85 10.12
CA GLN A 243 -9.90 36.75 11.51
C GLN A 243 -8.40 37.04 11.67
N GLY A 244 -7.70 37.38 10.58
CA GLY A 244 -6.28 37.67 10.56
C GLY A 244 -5.39 36.42 10.58
N ASN A 245 -5.92 35.23 10.29
CA ASN A 245 -5.06 34.07 10.08
C ASN A 245 -4.44 34.14 8.70
N LEU A 246 -3.12 34.00 8.65
CA LEU A 246 -2.33 33.96 7.42
C LEU A 246 -2.21 32.52 6.93
N TYR A 247 -2.51 32.29 5.65
CA TYR A 247 -2.32 31.04 4.95
C TYR A 247 -1.14 31.15 4.00
N ALA A 248 -0.17 30.25 4.16
CA ALA A 248 1.04 30.23 3.36
C ALA A 248 1.13 28.93 2.56
N ALA A 249 1.12 29.04 1.23
CA ALA A 249 1.48 27.94 0.35
C ALA A 249 3.00 27.86 0.25
N VAL A 250 3.58 26.72 0.63
CA VAL A 250 5.03 26.53 0.65
C VAL A 250 5.45 25.29 -0.12
N VAL A 251 6.62 25.33 -0.76
CA VAL A 251 7.10 24.30 -1.69
C VAL A 251 8.58 23.97 -1.48
N THR A 252 8.98 22.71 -1.64
CA THR A 252 10.39 22.27 -1.47
C THR A 252 11.26 22.47 -2.71
N SER A 253 10.66 22.66 -3.88
CA SER A 253 11.34 22.81 -5.17
C SER A 253 10.76 23.97 -5.96
N GLN A 254 11.63 24.66 -6.69
CA GLN A 254 11.20 25.65 -7.67
C GLN A 254 10.72 24.94 -8.95
N PRO A 255 9.67 25.44 -9.62
CA PRO A 255 9.31 25.02 -10.97
C PRO A 255 10.54 25.08 -11.86
N ALA A 256 10.70 24.11 -12.76
CA ALA A 256 11.80 24.18 -13.72
C ALA A 256 11.71 25.49 -14.52
N GLU A 257 12.72 26.36 -14.40
CA GLU A 257 12.83 27.52 -15.27
C GLU A 257 12.90 27.03 -16.73
N PRO A 258 12.26 27.72 -17.68
CA PRO A 258 12.38 27.38 -19.09
C PRO A 258 13.86 27.44 -19.47
N SER A 259 14.43 26.29 -19.81
CA SER A 259 15.80 26.20 -20.28
C SER A 259 15.94 27.09 -21.51
N ARG A 260 16.74 28.16 -21.41
CA ARG A 260 17.25 28.87 -22.60
C ARG A 260 17.80 27.81 -23.53
N GLY A 261 17.28 27.76 -24.75
CA GLY A 261 17.78 26.86 -25.80
C GLY A 261 19.29 27.04 -25.95
N ARG A 262 20.06 26.15 -25.31
CA ARG A 262 21.51 26.15 -25.38
C ARG A 262 21.87 25.58 -26.74
N ARG A 263 21.95 26.44 -27.77
CA ARG A 263 22.63 26.12 -29.02
C ARG A 263 24.12 25.91 -28.70
N GLY A 264 24.62 24.69 -28.85
CA GLY A 264 26.04 24.37 -28.79
C GLY A 264 26.30 22.91 -28.45
N GLY A 265 26.72 22.13 -29.45
CA GLY A 265 26.61 20.68 -29.47
C GLY A 265 27.68 19.87 -28.72
N SER A 266 27.34 18.63 -28.43
CA SER A 266 28.16 17.46 -28.79
C SER A 266 27.28 16.20 -28.74
N SER A 267 27.23 15.49 -29.87
CA SER A 267 26.63 14.17 -30.00
C SER A 267 27.64 13.13 -29.49
N GLY A 268 27.47 12.69 -28.24
CA GLY A 268 28.13 11.51 -27.69
C GLY A 268 27.09 10.40 -27.44
N PRO A 269 27.43 9.10 -27.63
CA PRO A 269 26.51 8.01 -27.32
C PRO A 269 26.21 7.96 -25.81
N PRO A 270 25.03 7.49 -25.39
CA PRO A 270 24.69 7.37 -23.97
C PRO A 270 25.62 6.35 -23.30
N THR A 271 26.41 6.80 -22.33
CA THR A 271 27.16 5.91 -21.45
C THR A 271 26.20 5.25 -20.45
N PRO A 272 26.35 3.95 -20.15
CA PRO A 272 25.55 3.26 -19.14
C PRO A 272 25.73 3.90 -17.77
N SER A 273 24.63 4.08 -17.06
CA SER A 273 24.54 4.55 -15.68
C SER A 273 25.39 3.68 -14.75
N GLY A 274 26.52 4.24 -14.30
CA GLY A 274 27.28 3.70 -13.18
C GLY A 274 26.50 3.85 -11.86
N PRO A 275 26.85 3.06 -10.83
CA PRO A 275 26.21 3.14 -9.52
C PRO A 275 26.42 4.54 -8.90
N PRO A 276 25.45 5.04 -8.12
CA PRO A 276 25.51 6.39 -7.57
C PRO A 276 26.72 6.55 -6.62
N PRO A 277 27.36 7.74 -6.60
CA PRO A 277 28.47 7.99 -5.68
C PRO A 277 28.01 7.85 -4.22
N PRO A 278 28.82 7.24 -3.35
CA PRO A 278 28.51 7.11 -1.93
C PRO A 278 28.63 8.49 -1.28
N GLY A 279 27.49 9.12 -1.01
CA GLY A 279 27.39 10.48 -0.49
C GLY A 279 26.14 11.26 -0.91
N GLY A 280 25.28 10.69 -1.77
CA GLY A 280 23.95 11.24 -2.01
C GLY A 280 23.12 11.20 -0.73
N GLY A 281 22.87 12.37 -0.13
CA GLY A 281 21.77 12.53 0.81
C GLY A 281 20.49 11.96 0.19
N ALA A 282 19.56 11.50 1.03
CA ALA A 282 18.28 10.97 0.56
C ALA A 282 17.67 11.91 -0.51
N PRO A 283 17.07 11.38 -1.59
CA PRO A 283 16.35 12.20 -2.55
C PRO A 283 15.43 13.16 -1.79
N GLN A 284 15.60 14.46 -1.98
CA GLN A 284 14.76 15.45 -1.32
C GLN A 284 13.35 15.25 -1.88
N GLU A 285 12.42 14.78 -1.04
CA GLU A 285 11.03 14.58 -1.45
C GLU A 285 10.45 15.94 -1.87
N ASN A 286 9.94 16.03 -3.11
CA ASN A 286 9.21 17.21 -3.56
C ASN A 286 7.87 17.25 -2.82
N LYS A 287 7.73 18.18 -1.87
CA LYS A 287 6.53 18.39 -1.06
C LYS A 287 6.04 19.81 -1.21
N SER A 288 4.71 19.95 -1.13
CA SER A 288 4.04 21.22 -1.02
C SER A 288 2.98 21.16 0.07
N SER A 289 2.87 22.22 0.85
CA SER A 289 1.98 22.28 2.02
C SER A 289 1.32 23.64 2.12
N ILE A 290 0.18 23.70 2.82
CA ILE A 290 -0.44 24.94 3.26
C ILE A 290 -0.34 25.01 4.78
N TYR A 291 0.27 26.08 5.28
CA TYR A 291 0.32 26.39 6.70
C TYR A 291 -0.71 27.47 7.05
N LYS A 292 -1.38 27.31 8.18
CA LYS A 292 -2.18 28.36 8.83
C LYS A 292 -1.39 28.93 9.99
N ILE A 293 -1.15 30.24 9.96
CA ILE A 293 -0.44 31.00 11.00
C ILE A 293 -1.44 31.95 11.64
N ARG A 294 -1.68 31.77 12.94
CA ARG A 294 -2.63 32.59 13.70
C ARG A 294 -2.01 33.93 14.10
N PRO A 295 -2.84 34.95 14.44
CA PRO A 295 -2.34 36.23 14.97
C PRO A 295 -1.43 36.11 16.20
N ASP A 296 -1.57 35.04 16.99
CA ASP A 296 -0.72 34.75 18.15
C ASP A 296 0.65 34.15 17.79
N GLY A 297 0.92 33.92 16.50
CA GLY A 297 2.15 33.32 15.98
C GLY A 297 2.13 31.79 15.90
N THR A 298 1.04 31.13 16.31
CA THR A 298 0.92 29.67 16.22
C THR A 298 0.76 29.25 14.76
N ALA A 299 1.69 28.43 14.26
CA ALA A 299 1.65 27.87 12.91
C ALA A 299 1.31 26.37 12.94
N VAL A 300 0.42 25.95 12.04
CA VAL A 300 0.06 24.54 11.84
C VAL A 300 -0.04 24.22 10.35
N SER A 301 0.50 23.08 9.93
CA SER A 301 0.22 22.55 8.58
C SER A 301 -1.22 22.06 8.54
N ILE A 302 -2.03 22.61 7.64
CA ILE A 302 -3.46 22.26 7.50
C ILE A 302 -3.73 21.34 6.31
N TRP A 303 -2.84 21.31 5.33
CA TRP A 303 -2.98 20.45 4.15
C TRP A 303 -1.63 20.16 3.52
N ASN A 304 -1.42 18.90 3.15
CA ASN A 304 -0.28 18.47 2.34
C ASN A 304 -0.81 18.15 0.94
N SER A 305 -0.20 18.75 -0.07
CA SER A 305 -0.63 18.54 -1.44
C SER A 305 -0.27 17.13 -1.91
N PRO A 306 -1.19 16.44 -2.61
CA PRO A 306 -0.84 15.24 -3.38
C PRO A 306 0.14 15.55 -4.52
N GLU A 307 0.18 16.80 -4.97
CA GLU A 307 1.04 17.28 -6.04
C GLU A 307 2.33 17.90 -5.49
N PRO A 308 3.46 17.77 -6.22
CA PRO A 308 4.75 18.25 -5.74
C PRO A 308 4.83 19.78 -5.64
N LEU A 309 4.00 20.51 -6.40
CA LEU A 309 4.07 21.96 -6.54
C LEU A 309 2.69 22.60 -6.35
N ILE A 310 2.55 23.46 -5.34
CA ILE A 310 1.51 24.49 -5.29
C ILE A 310 2.05 25.75 -5.97
N LEU A 311 1.33 26.29 -6.94
CA LEU A 311 1.76 27.44 -7.73
C LEU A 311 0.93 28.69 -7.45
N ALA A 312 -0.34 28.53 -7.08
CA ALA A 312 -1.24 29.62 -6.70
C ALA A 312 -2.24 29.16 -5.65
N ILE A 313 -2.65 30.07 -4.76
CA ILE A 313 -3.80 29.90 -3.87
C ILE A 313 -4.65 31.16 -3.88
N VAL A 314 -5.94 31.03 -3.58
CA VAL A 314 -6.84 32.14 -3.24
C VAL A 314 -7.84 31.68 -2.20
N LEU A 315 -8.25 32.57 -1.29
CA LEU A 315 -9.36 32.32 -0.36
C LEU A 315 -10.70 32.60 -1.06
N GLU A 316 -11.46 31.56 -1.40
CA GLU A 316 -12.83 31.70 -1.89
C GLU A 316 -13.78 32.15 -0.76
N SER A 317 -13.50 31.69 0.46
CA SER A 317 -14.11 32.14 1.72
C SER A 317 -13.20 31.79 2.89
N ASP A 318 -13.52 32.24 4.11
CA ASP A 318 -12.81 31.83 5.33
C ASP A 318 -12.81 30.30 5.57
N SER A 319 -13.66 29.55 4.85
CA SER A 319 -13.79 28.10 4.95
C SER A 319 -13.31 27.34 3.73
N GLN A 320 -12.74 28.02 2.73
CA GLN A 320 -12.35 27.38 1.47
C GLN A 320 -11.19 28.10 0.79
N ILE A 321 -10.09 27.37 0.61
CA ILE A 321 -8.93 27.79 -0.19
C ILE A 321 -8.99 27.04 -1.51
N LEU A 322 -8.95 27.76 -2.63
CA LEU A 322 -8.71 27.17 -3.95
C LEU A 322 -7.21 27.16 -4.22
N VAL A 323 -6.72 26.02 -4.70
CA VAL A 323 -5.30 25.75 -4.92
C VAL A 323 -5.08 25.34 -6.36
N GLY A 324 -4.14 25.99 -7.04
CA GLY A 324 -3.64 25.60 -8.36
C GLY A 324 -2.27 24.94 -8.27
N THR A 325 -2.11 23.79 -8.93
CA THR A 325 -0.87 22.99 -8.84
C THR A 325 -0.03 23.01 -10.11
N GLY A 326 1.21 22.53 -9.99
CA GLY A 326 2.12 22.24 -11.09
C GLY A 326 1.99 20.81 -11.63
N ASP A 327 2.79 20.51 -12.66
CA ASP A 327 2.95 19.24 -13.39
C ASP A 327 1.73 18.67 -14.13
N GLU A 328 0.56 18.64 -13.48
CA GLU A 328 -0.70 18.13 -14.05
C GLU A 328 -1.83 19.18 -14.11
N GLY A 329 -1.60 20.40 -13.62
CA GLY A 329 -2.55 21.51 -13.68
C GLY A 329 -3.86 21.23 -12.94
N LYS A 330 -3.79 20.53 -11.82
CA LYS A 330 -4.94 20.20 -10.98
C LYS A 330 -5.37 21.37 -10.12
N LEU A 331 -6.64 21.33 -9.74
CA LEU A 331 -7.26 22.25 -8.81
C LEU A 331 -7.75 21.50 -7.58
N TYR A 332 -7.47 22.04 -6.40
CA TYR A 332 -7.97 21.52 -5.13
C TYR A 332 -8.74 22.61 -4.38
N ARG A 333 -9.87 22.25 -3.80
CA ARG A 333 -10.55 23.05 -2.78
C ARG A 333 -10.24 22.45 -1.42
N VAL A 334 -9.64 23.22 -0.53
CA VAL A 334 -9.19 22.79 0.80
C VAL A 334 -9.99 23.53 1.86
N ASN A 335 -10.55 22.79 2.81
CA ASN A 335 -11.17 23.36 3.99
C ASN A 335 -10.07 23.65 5.03
N PRO A 336 -9.78 24.92 5.36
CA PRO A 336 -8.69 25.28 6.27
C PRO A 336 -8.94 24.90 7.74
N MET A 337 -10.16 24.50 8.09
CA MET A 337 -10.53 24.10 9.44
C MET A 337 -10.41 22.60 9.67
N SER A 338 -10.81 21.76 8.70
CA SER A 338 -10.73 20.31 8.81
C SER A 338 -9.51 19.69 8.12
N GLY A 339 -8.94 20.37 7.13
CA GLY A 339 -7.93 19.82 6.23
C GLY A 339 -8.49 18.92 5.13
N ASP A 340 -9.82 18.74 5.08
CA ASP A 340 -10.47 18.00 4.00
C ASP A 340 -10.28 18.73 2.67
N SER A 341 -10.20 17.96 1.59
CA SER A 341 -9.97 18.52 0.26
C SER A 341 -10.79 17.83 -0.81
N VAL A 342 -11.09 18.58 -1.87
CA VAL A 342 -11.73 18.06 -3.08
C VAL A 342 -10.79 18.33 -4.26
N GLU A 343 -10.40 17.28 -4.99
CA GLU A 343 -9.84 17.44 -6.33
C GLU A 343 -10.97 17.93 -7.22
N VAL A 344 -10.97 19.21 -7.56
CA VAL A 344 -12.04 19.86 -8.32
C VAL A 344 -12.02 19.39 -9.77
N GLY A 345 -10.83 19.20 -10.31
CA GLY A 345 -10.60 18.80 -11.69
C GLY A 345 -9.21 19.26 -12.13
N LYS A 346 -8.98 19.27 -13.43
CA LYS A 346 -7.70 19.72 -13.99
C LYS A 346 -7.90 20.54 -15.26
N CYS A 347 -7.01 21.51 -15.44
CA CYS A 347 -6.91 22.25 -16.68
C CYS A 347 -6.34 21.36 -17.80
N SER A 348 -6.59 21.73 -19.06
CA SER A 348 -5.91 21.10 -20.21
C SER A 348 -4.44 21.54 -20.37
N ALA A 349 -3.91 22.30 -19.42
CA ALA A 349 -2.53 22.76 -19.36
C ALA A 349 -1.91 22.27 -18.05
N ASN A 350 -0.59 22.10 -18.03
CA ASN A 350 0.10 21.33 -16.99
C ASN A 350 0.32 22.12 -15.68
N GLN A 351 0.07 23.42 -15.66
CA GLN A 351 0.35 24.26 -14.50
C GLN A 351 -0.73 25.32 -14.34
N VAL A 352 -1.25 25.53 -13.13
CA VAL A 352 -2.12 26.66 -12.80
C VAL A 352 -1.30 27.66 -11.97
N VAL A 353 -0.83 28.73 -12.60
CA VAL A 353 0.18 29.62 -11.99
C VAL A 353 -0.38 30.88 -11.36
N ALA A 354 -1.59 31.30 -11.74
CA ALA A 354 -2.28 32.40 -11.09
C ALA A 354 -3.79 32.14 -11.09
N ILE A 355 -4.45 32.61 -10.03
CA ILE A 355 -5.88 32.56 -9.84
C ILE A 355 -6.35 33.98 -9.55
N HIS A 356 -7.34 34.46 -10.30
CA HIS A 356 -7.92 35.78 -10.11
C HIS A 356 -9.42 35.65 -9.84
N GLN A 357 -9.88 36.22 -8.73
CA GLN A 357 -11.30 36.29 -8.40
C GLN A 357 -11.87 37.65 -8.81
N LYS A 358 -12.68 37.65 -9.87
CA LYS A 358 -13.43 38.81 -10.34
C LYS A 358 -14.71 38.94 -9.53
N LYS A 359 -14.81 39.99 -8.71
CA LYS A 359 -16.00 40.31 -7.91
C LYS A 359 -16.98 41.12 -8.75
N GLY A 360 -18.13 40.55 -9.09
CA GLY A 360 -19.24 41.25 -9.77
C GLY A 360 -20.41 41.58 -8.83
N ASP A 361 -21.44 42.23 -9.38
CA ASP A 361 -22.75 42.44 -8.71
C ASP A 361 -23.50 41.09 -8.61
N GLY A 362 -23.12 40.25 -7.65
CA GLY A 362 -23.86 39.05 -7.24
C GLY A 362 -23.11 37.71 -7.36
N ASP A 363 -22.23 37.55 -8.36
CA ASP A 363 -21.43 36.34 -8.58
C ASP A 363 -19.92 36.66 -8.62
N THR A 364 -19.11 35.80 -7.99
CA THR A 364 -17.64 35.84 -8.10
C THR A 364 -17.21 34.89 -9.21
N LYS A 365 -16.51 35.39 -10.23
CA LYS A 365 -15.92 34.55 -11.28
C LYS A 365 -14.47 34.22 -10.95
N THR A 366 -14.12 32.95 -11.02
CA THR A 366 -12.74 32.51 -10.79
C THR A 366 -12.04 32.24 -12.12
N LEU A 367 -11.03 33.05 -12.41
CA LEU A 367 -10.21 32.95 -13.61
C LEU A 367 -8.87 32.29 -13.29
N LEU A 368 -8.42 31.41 -14.17
CA LEU A 368 -7.17 30.66 -14.01
C LEU A 368 -6.23 31.01 -15.15
N ALA A 369 -4.98 31.31 -14.83
CA ALA A 369 -3.90 31.42 -15.81
C ALA A 369 -2.96 30.22 -15.70
N THR A 370 -2.57 29.69 -16.86
CA THR A 370 -1.79 28.46 -16.92
C THR A 370 -0.41 28.61 -17.54
N GLY A 371 0.40 27.58 -17.28
CA GLY A 371 1.70 27.36 -17.87
C GLY A 371 1.78 26.05 -18.63
N ASN A 372 2.60 26.06 -19.69
CA ASN A 372 2.92 24.88 -20.49
C ASN A 372 1.66 24.10 -20.92
N PRO A 373 0.78 24.68 -21.76
CA PRO A 373 0.86 26.01 -22.39
C PRO A 373 0.14 27.15 -21.64
N GLY A 374 0.37 28.39 -22.10
CA GLY A 374 -0.25 29.60 -21.58
C GLY A 374 -1.69 29.75 -22.09
N LYS A 375 -2.66 29.59 -21.20
CA LYS A 375 -4.09 29.71 -21.48
C LYS A 375 -4.79 30.40 -20.31
N LEU A 376 -6.00 30.90 -20.57
CA LEU A 376 -6.90 31.39 -19.53
C LEU A 376 -8.17 30.55 -19.50
N PHE A 377 -8.57 30.15 -18.30
CA PHE A 377 -9.78 29.38 -18.06
C PHE A 377 -10.72 30.12 -17.12
N ASN A 378 -12.01 29.83 -17.24
CA ASN A 378 -13.03 30.20 -16.28
C ASN A 378 -13.45 28.93 -15.52
N LEU A 379 -13.30 28.93 -14.20
CA LEU A 379 -13.86 27.92 -13.31
C LEU A 379 -15.29 28.37 -12.94
N THR A 380 -16.29 27.58 -13.33
CA THR A 380 -17.70 27.89 -13.04
C THR A 380 -18.17 27.23 -11.75
N ASP A 381 -19.32 27.66 -11.24
CA ASP A 381 -20.05 26.99 -10.14
C ASP A 381 -21.03 25.93 -10.65
N THR A 382 -20.99 25.63 -11.95
CA THR A 382 -21.83 24.61 -12.59
C THR A 382 -21.01 23.38 -12.97
N TYR A 383 -21.63 22.22 -12.90
CA TYR A 383 -21.02 20.94 -13.24
C TYR A 383 -21.07 20.66 -14.75
N VAL A 384 -20.12 19.86 -15.23
CA VAL A 384 -20.23 19.21 -16.54
C VAL A 384 -21.47 18.31 -16.60
N GLU A 385 -22.03 18.10 -17.78
CA GLU A 385 -23.25 17.31 -17.97
C GLU A 385 -23.01 15.80 -17.86
N GLU A 386 -21.79 15.34 -18.14
CA GLU A 386 -21.41 13.93 -18.15
C GLU A 386 -19.95 13.73 -17.68
N GLY A 387 -19.70 12.66 -16.93
CA GLY A 387 -18.36 12.25 -16.50
C GLY A 387 -18.26 10.73 -16.36
N THR A 388 -17.05 10.18 -16.37
CA THR A 388 -16.84 8.73 -16.28
C THR A 388 -15.72 8.34 -15.32
N LEU A 389 -15.89 7.20 -14.66
CA LEU A 389 -14.86 6.58 -13.81
C LEU A 389 -14.69 5.12 -14.23
N GLU A 390 -13.53 4.77 -14.77
CA GLU A 390 -13.15 3.36 -14.96
C GLU A 390 -12.37 2.87 -13.74
N SER A 391 -12.80 1.76 -13.15
CA SER A 391 -12.08 1.14 -12.02
C SER A 391 -10.75 0.54 -12.46
N GLU A 392 -9.88 0.24 -11.51
CA GLU A 392 -8.81 -0.74 -11.76
C GLU A 392 -9.40 -2.13 -12.08
N VAL A 393 -8.57 -2.97 -12.67
CA VAL A 393 -8.94 -4.37 -12.94
C VAL A 393 -8.90 -5.18 -11.65
N HIS A 394 -10.03 -5.79 -11.30
CA HIS A 394 -10.12 -6.70 -10.17
C HIS A 394 -9.76 -8.12 -10.57
N ASP A 395 -8.83 -8.72 -9.83
CA ASP A 395 -8.36 -10.10 -10.01
C ASP A 395 -8.95 -11.00 -8.94
N THR A 396 -9.88 -11.86 -9.32
CA THR A 396 -10.50 -12.83 -8.41
C THR A 396 -9.63 -14.06 -8.14
N LYS A 397 -8.39 -14.12 -8.65
CA LYS A 397 -7.39 -15.19 -8.47
C LYS A 397 -7.71 -16.53 -9.13
N SER A 398 -8.97 -16.77 -9.50
CA SER A 398 -9.44 -17.97 -10.20
C SER A 398 -10.61 -17.60 -11.11
N LEU A 399 -11.03 -18.51 -11.98
CA LEU A 399 -12.21 -18.32 -12.82
C LEU A 399 -13.46 -18.13 -11.93
N SER A 400 -14.13 -17.00 -12.07
CA SER A 400 -15.28 -16.63 -11.23
C SER A 400 -16.54 -16.38 -12.04
N ARG A 401 -17.66 -16.64 -11.39
CA ARG A 401 -19.00 -16.24 -11.82
C ARG A 401 -19.38 -14.93 -11.16
N TRP A 402 -20.13 -14.10 -11.87
CA TRP A 402 -20.46 -12.76 -11.42
C TRP A 402 -21.87 -12.70 -10.84
N GLY A 403 -21.97 -12.10 -9.65
CA GLY A 403 -23.23 -11.82 -8.99
C GLY A 403 -23.79 -10.46 -9.42
N LYS A 404 -24.28 -9.69 -8.44
CA LYS A 404 -24.77 -8.34 -8.68
C LYS A 404 -23.68 -7.29 -8.49
N LEU A 405 -23.78 -6.23 -9.28
CA LEU A 405 -23.15 -4.94 -9.00
C LEU A 405 -24.21 -4.02 -8.39
N SER A 406 -23.90 -3.39 -7.26
CA SER A 406 -24.74 -2.42 -6.54
C SER A 406 -23.89 -1.24 -6.09
N TRP A 407 -24.52 -0.08 -5.84
CA TRP A 407 -23.82 1.11 -5.37
C TRP A 407 -24.65 1.93 -4.41
N GLU A 408 -23.96 2.71 -3.58
CA GLU A 408 -24.55 3.68 -2.65
C GLU A 408 -24.11 5.08 -3.07
N GLY A 409 -25.03 6.03 -3.00
CA GLY A 409 -24.81 7.40 -3.44
C GLY A 409 -26.03 8.28 -3.26
N GLU A 410 -25.89 9.55 -3.61
CA GLU A 410 -26.95 10.55 -3.58
C GLU A 410 -27.24 11.00 -5.01
N MET A 411 -28.48 10.83 -5.46
CA MET A 411 -28.93 11.19 -6.80
C MET A 411 -30.05 12.22 -6.68
N ALA A 412 -29.71 13.50 -6.77
CA ALA A 412 -30.69 14.57 -6.86
C ALA A 412 -31.56 14.41 -8.13
N GLU A 413 -32.73 15.04 -8.16
CA GLU A 413 -33.59 15.03 -9.35
C GLU A 413 -32.82 15.55 -10.58
N GLY A 414 -32.93 14.84 -11.70
CA GLY A 414 -32.19 15.16 -12.93
C GLY A 414 -30.75 14.65 -12.98
N THR A 415 -30.27 13.96 -11.93
CA THR A 415 -28.94 13.33 -11.91
C THR A 415 -29.03 11.80 -11.95
N ALA A 416 -28.00 11.13 -12.48
CA ALA A 416 -27.92 9.67 -12.48
C ALA A 416 -26.48 9.15 -12.47
N VAL A 417 -26.33 7.92 -11.95
CA VAL A 417 -25.14 7.09 -12.17
C VAL A 417 -25.58 5.76 -12.75
N ALA A 418 -24.89 5.33 -13.82
CA ALA A 418 -25.06 4.03 -14.44
C ALA A 418 -23.71 3.30 -14.53
N PHE A 419 -23.73 1.97 -14.52
CA PHE A 419 -22.51 1.16 -14.58
C PHE A 419 -22.49 0.26 -15.81
N SER A 420 -21.32 0.06 -16.41
CA SER A 420 -21.06 -1.03 -17.35
C SER A 420 -19.96 -1.92 -16.81
N THR A 421 -19.98 -3.21 -17.15
CA THR A 421 -18.95 -4.18 -16.73
C THR A 421 -18.36 -4.90 -17.93
N ARG A 422 -17.11 -5.35 -17.79
CA ARG A 422 -16.45 -6.25 -18.73
C ARG A 422 -15.56 -7.24 -18.01
N THR A 423 -15.38 -8.42 -18.60
CA THR A 423 -14.64 -9.53 -17.98
C THR A 423 -13.62 -10.12 -18.93
N GLY A 424 -12.60 -10.77 -18.38
CA GLY A 424 -11.55 -11.40 -19.15
C GLY A 424 -10.70 -12.38 -18.35
N ASN A 425 -9.72 -12.99 -19.02
CA ASN A 425 -8.81 -13.99 -18.44
C ASN A 425 -7.33 -13.58 -18.51
N THR A 426 -7.07 -12.31 -18.81
CA THR A 426 -5.74 -11.70 -18.80
C THR A 426 -5.72 -10.49 -17.86
N LYS A 427 -4.60 -10.22 -17.19
CA LYS A 427 -4.51 -9.14 -16.20
C LYS A 427 -4.72 -7.74 -16.79
N LYS A 428 -4.28 -7.52 -18.03
CA LYS A 428 -4.48 -6.26 -18.76
C LYS A 428 -5.59 -6.47 -19.79
N PRO A 429 -6.59 -5.58 -19.88
CA PRO A 429 -7.61 -5.68 -20.91
C PRO A 429 -6.99 -5.68 -22.31
N ASP A 430 -7.34 -6.68 -23.10
CA ASP A 430 -6.92 -6.89 -24.49
C ASP A 430 -8.15 -7.23 -25.36
N ASP A 431 -7.92 -7.61 -26.61
CA ASP A 431 -8.96 -7.97 -27.59
C ASP A 431 -9.71 -9.28 -27.27
N THR A 432 -9.28 -10.03 -26.25
CA THR A 432 -9.94 -11.26 -25.78
C THR A 432 -10.93 -11.02 -24.64
N TRP A 433 -10.96 -9.81 -24.08
CA TRP A 433 -11.95 -9.41 -23.09
C TRP A 433 -13.32 -9.24 -23.73
N SER A 434 -14.38 -9.37 -22.93
CA SER A 434 -15.71 -8.99 -23.40
C SER A 434 -15.77 -7.50 -23.72
N ASP A 435 -16.65 -7.12 -24.64
CA ASP A 435 -17.11 -5.75 -24.74
C ASP A 435 -17.73 -5.28 -23.40
N TRP A 436 -17.84 -3.97 -23.24
CA TRP A 436 -18.60 -3.38 -22.14
C TRP A 436 -20.07 -3.79 -22.23
N SER A 437 -20.67 -4.16 -21.10
CA SER A 437 -22.10 -4.46 -21.02
C SER A 437 -22.96 -3.23 -21.30
N ASP A 438 -24.26 -3.49 -21.55
CA ASP A 438 -25.30 -2.47 -21.40
C ASP A 438 -25.25 -1.83 -20.00
N GLU A 439 -25.79 -0.62 -19.90
CA GLU A 439 -25.82 0.16 -18.66
C GLU A 439 -26.73 -0.47 -17.61
N LEU A 440 -26.17 -0.72 -16.43
CA LEU A 440 -26.83 -1.11 -15.20
C LEU A 440 -27.27 0.17 -14.47
N THR A 441 -28.57 0.32 -14.24
CA THR A 441 -29.17 1.57 -13.74
C THR A 441 -29.89 1.41 -12.39
N THR A 442 -29.86 0.22 -11.77
CA THR A 442 -30.51 -0.06 -10.49
C THR A 442 -29.49 -0.09 -9.35
N ALA A 443 -29.52 0.92 -8.46
CA ALA A 443 -28.56 1.08 -7.38
C ALA A 443 -28.58 -0.09 -6.37
N GLU A 444 -29.75 -0.64 -6.05
CA GLU A 444 -29.93 -1.79 -5.15
C GLU A 444 -29.33 -3.09 -5.72
N GLY A 445 -29.04 -3.10 -7.01
CA GLY A 445 -28.15 -4.05 -7.64
C GLY A 445 -28.72 -4.76 -8.85
N SER A 446 -27.95 -4.74 -9.94
CA SER A 446 -28.23 -5.41 -11.20
C SER A 446 -27.32 -6.64 -11.37
N GLN A 447 -27.86 -7.71 -11.96
CA GLN A 447 -27.07 -8.89 -12.30
C GLN A 447 -26.02 -8.52 -13.34
N ILE A 448 -24.75 -8.89 -13.10
CA ILE A 448 -23.68 -8.70 -14.09
C ILE A 448 -23.95 -9.65 -15.27
N PRO A 449 -24.06 -9.13 -16.50
CA PRO A 449 -24.45 -9.93 -17.66
C PRO A 449 -23.27 -10.64 -18.34
N ASN A 450 -22.03 -10.27 -17.99
CA ASN A 450 -20.83 -10.84 -18.59
C ASN A 450 -20.64 -12.31 -18.19
N GLY A 451 -20.01 -13.08 -19.08
CA GLY A 451 -19.67 -14.48 -18.81
C GLY A 451 -18.54 -14.63 -17.77
N ASP A 452 -18.37 -15.88 -17.30
CA ASP A 452 -17.34 -16.27 -16.34
C ASP A 452 -15.95 -15.78 -16.75
N GLY A 453 -15.17 -15.27 -15.79
CA GLY A 453 -13.83 -14.76 -16.03
C GLY A 453 -13.02 -14.67 -14.73
N GLN A 454 -11.70 -14.61 -14.83
CA GLN A 454 -10.86 -14.35 -13.65
C GLN A 454 -10.85 -12.86 -13.28
N TYR A 455 -10.90 -11.99 -14.29
CA TYR A 455 -10.77 -10.55 -14.13
C TYR A 455 -12.07 -9.85 -14.49
N ILE A 456 -12.37 -8.78 -13.76
CA ILE A 456 -13.51 -7.90 -14.03
C ILE A 456 -13.10 -6.44 -13.86
N GLN A 457 -13.72 -5.57 -14.66
CA GLN A 457 -13.60 -4.13 -14.53
C GLN A 457 -15.00 -3.51 -14.67
N TRP A 458 -15.26 -2.44 -13.93
CA TRP A 458 -16.47 -1.65 -14.11
C TRP A 458 -16.14 -0.23 -14.58
N ARG A 459 -17.11 0.40 -15.22
CA ARG A 459 -17.09 1.81 -15.58
C ARG A 459 -18.39 2.46 -15.10
N ALA A 460 -18.29 3.50 -14.29
CA ALA A 460 -19.40 4.34 -13.91
C ALA A 460 -19.52 5.52 -14.89
N LYS A 461 -20.76 5.85 -15.24
CA LYS A 461 -21.14 7.02 -16.02
C LYS A 461 -22.02 7.90 -15.15
N PHE A 462 -21.63 9.14 -14.96
CA PHE A 462 -22.34 10.17 -14.19
C PHE A 462 -23.01 11.11 -15.19
N THR A 463 -24.27 11.49 -14.96
CA THR A 463 -24.97 12.46 -15.80
C THR A 463 -25.81 13.43 -14.97
N THR A 464 -26.00 14.64 -15.50
CA THR A 464 -26.96 15.61 -14.98
C THR A 464 -27.70 16.33 -16.10
N SER A 465 -29.00 16.60 -15.91
CA SER A 465 -29.79 17.53 -16.74
C SER A 465 -29.92 18.92 -16.12
N ASP A 466 -29.50 19.09 -14.88
CA ASP A 466 -29.42 20.37 -14.17
C ASP A 466 -27.98 20.60 -13.72
N THR A 467 -27.25 21.51 -14.39
CA THR A 467 -25.83 21.74 -14.14
C THR A 467 -25.55 22.42 -12.80
N ALA A 468 -26.57 22.79 -12.03
CA ALA A 468 -26.43 23.19 -10.63
C ALA A 468 -26.41 21.99 -9.65
N GLN A 469 -26.72 20.78 -10.13
CA GLN A 469 -26.77 19.55 -9.35
C GLN A 469 -25.78 18.52 -9.89
N THR A 470 -25.29 17.65 -9.01
CA THR A 470 -24.36 16.57 -9.36
C THR A 470 -24.73 15.30 -8.61
N PRO A 471 -24.68 14.11 -9.26
CA PRO A 471 -24.80 12.86 -8.55
C PRO A 471 -23.53 12.57 -7.74
N ILE A 472 -23.68 12.00 -6.55
CA ILE A 472 -22.57 11.62 -5.67
C ILE A 472 -22.53 10.10 -5.55
N LEU A 473 -21.41 9.49 -5.93
CA LEU A 473 -21.12 8.08 -5.70
C LEU A 473 -20.25 7.94 -4.45
N LYS A 474 -20.68 7.09 -3.50
CA LYS A 474 -19.98 6.85 -2.23
C LYS A 474 -19.38 5.45 -2.13
N LYS A 475 -20.06 4.46 -2.71
CA LYS A 475 -19.62 3.06 -2.63
C LYS A 475 -20.05 2.25 -3.84
N VAL A 476 -19.19 1.35 -4.29
CA VAL A 476 -19.51 0.32 -5.29
C VAL A 476 -19.24 -1.05 -4.67
N THR A 477 -20.17 -1.99 -4.84
CA THR A 477 -20.05 -3.37 -4.38
C THR A 477 -20.34 -4.33 -5.51
N LEU A 478 -19.39 -5.22 -5.77
CA LEU A 478 -19.51 -6.29 -6.75
C LEU A 478 -19.43 -7.65 -6.06
N ALA A 479 -20.41 -8.51 -6.30
CA ALA A 479 -20.39 -9.89 -5.82
C ALA A 479 -19.83 -10.85 -6.87
N SER A 480 -19.04 -11.85 -6.43
CA SER A 480 -18.55 -12.92 -7.28
C SER A 480 -18.46 -14.24 -6.52
N VAL A 481 -18.44 -15.34 -7.25
CA VAL A 481 -18.25 -16.69 -6.72
C VAL A 481 -17.19 -17.38 -7.56
N GLN A 482 -16.08 -17.76 -6.94
CA GLN A 482 -15.03 -18.53 -7.61
C GLN A 482 -15.52 -19.93 -7.97
N THR A 483 -15.03 -20.46 -9.09
CA THR A 483 -15.22 -21.86 -9.45
C THR A 483 -14.43 -22.72 -8.46
N ASN A 484 -15.12 -23.65 -7.80
CA ASN A 484 -14.50 -24.52 -6.81
C ASN A 484 -13.33 -25.32 -7.43
N VAL A 485 -12.20 -25.39 -6.74
CA VAL A 485 -10.97 -26.09 -7.16
C VAL A 485 -10.73 -27.28 -6.24
N GLU A 486 -10.16 -28.37 -6.76
CA GLU A 486 -9.84 -29.52 -5.89
C GLU A 486 -8.65 -29.20 -4.96
N PRO A 487 -8.70 -29.59 -3.68
CA PRO A 487 -7.54 -29.48 -2.80
C PRO A 487 -6.39 -30.37 -3.28
N ARG A 488 -5.15 -29.94 -3.10
CA ARG A 488 -3.96 -30.66 -3.58
C ARG A 488 -3.01 -31.05 -2.45
N PHE A 489 -2.75 -32.34 -2.28
CA PHE A 489 -1.76 -32.81 -1.30
C PHE A 489 -0.32 -32.60 -1.78
N THR A 490 0.53 -32.06 -0.90
CA THR A 490 1.98 -31.98 -1.11
C THR A 490 2.74 -33.07 -0.35
N SER A 491 2.42 -33.36 0.92
CA SER A 491 3.04 -34.44 1.70
C SER A 491 2.10 -35.12 2.69
N ILE A 492 2.44 -36.37 3.06
CA ILE A 492 1.98 -37.05 4.28
C ILE A 492 3.26 -37.54 4.98
N GLU A 493 3.40 -37.21 6.26
CA GLU A 493 4.56 -37.51 7.11
C GLU A 493 4.07 -38.24 8.35
N VAL A 494 4.74 -39.33 8.72
CA VAL A 494 4.48 -40.10 9.93
C VAL A 494 5.71 -40.02 10.81
N ASP A 495 5.54 -39.48 12.01
CA ASP A 495 6.57 -39.41 13.03
C ASP A 495 6.29 -40.48 14.09
N ASP A 496 7.16 -41.48 14.13
CA ASP A 496 7.11 -42.64 15.03
C ASP A 496 7.87 -42.40 16.35
N GLY A 497 8.44 -41.21 16.56
CA GLY A 497 9.26 -40.89 17.73
C GLY A 497 10.62 -41.61 17.78
N SER A 498 10.99 -42.37 16.73
CA SER A 498 12.26 -43.08 16.67
C SER A 498 13.44 -42.13 16.38
N GLY A 499 13.17 -40.92 15.89
CA GLY A 499 14.18 -39.97 15.40
C GLY A 499 14.62 -40.24 13.95
N SER A 500 14.03 -41.25 13.30
CA SER A 500 14.27 -41.63 11.90
C SER A 500 13.40 -40.84 10.90
N GLY A 501 12.96 -39.64 11.25
CA GLY A 501 12.20 -38.78 10.34
C GLY A 501 12.94 -38.63 9.01
N ASN A 502 12.30 -39.08 7.94
CA ASN A 502 12.82 -39.22 6.58
C ASN A 502 13.69 -38.00 6.17
N GLN A 503 15.01 -38.09 6.36
CA GLN A 503 16.00 -37.09 5.93
C GLN A 503 16.22 -37.19 4.41
N GLU A 504 15.16 -37.02 3.62
CA GLU A 504 15.31 -36.71 2.20
C GLU A 504 15.09 -35.22 1.98
N ARG A 505 16.11 -34.41 2.31
CA ARG A 505 16.27 -33.08 1.73
C ARG A 505 17.74 -32.73 1.50
N GLY A 506 18.14 -32.79 0.23
CA GLY A 506 18.98 -31.78 -0.40
C GLY A 506 20.44 -31.70 0.05
N ARG A 507 21.29 -32.58 -0.50
CA ARG A 507 22.71 -32.24 -0.67
C ARG A 507 22.83 -31.12 -1.70
N ARG A 508 22.72 -29.86 -1.24
CA ARG A 508 23.42 -28.75 -1.89
C ARG A 508 24.84 -28.74 -1.34
N ALA A 509 25.80 -28.94 -2.23
CA ALA A 509 27.20 -28.72 -1.94
C ALA A 509 27.41 -27.23 -1.63
N SER A 510 27.75 -26.92 -0.39
CA SER A 510 28.45 -25.70 -0.04
C SER A 510 29.69 -26.11 0.73
N GLY A 511 30.85 -25.92 0.10
CA GLY A 511 32.16 -26.11 0.72
C GLY A 511 32.31 -25.22 1.95
N GLY A 512 32.98 -25.76 2.97
CA GLY A 512 33.30 -25.06 4.19
C GLY A 512 34.09 -25.95 5.13
N SER A 513 35.41 -25.79 5.05
CA SER A 513 36.49 -26.12 5.99
C SER A 513 36.27 -27.12 7.14
N LEU A 514 37.18 -28.11 7.16
CA LEU A 514 37.53 -28.92 8.33
C LEU A 514 37.90 -28.05 9.55
N PRO A 515 37.39 -28.33 10.76
CA PRO A 515 37.99 -27.81 11.99
C PRO A 515 39.15 -28.72 12.46
N PRO A 516 40.17 -28.16 13.14
CA PRO A 516 41.37 -28.90 13.53
C PRO A 516 41.14 -29.74 14.81
N PRO A 517 41.97 -30.78 15.04
CA PRO A 517 41.82 -31.67 16.19
C PRO A 517 42.45 -31.06 17.45
N GLY A 518 41.64 -30.91 18.50
CA GLY A 518 42.14 -30.77 19.87
C GLY A 518 41.48 -29.67 20.70
N ALA A 519 40.53 -30.05 21.56
CA ALA A 519 40.36 -29.46 22.89
C ALA A 519 39.43 -30.35 23.72
N ARG A 520 39.97 -30.84 24.85
CA ARG A 520 39.21 -31.46 25.95
C ARG A 520 38.46 -30.37 26.73
N GLY A 521 37.31 -30.74 27.28
CA GLY A 521 36.79 -30.23 28.55
C GLY A 521 35.56 -29.34 28.42
N GLY A 522 34.44 -29.80 28.98
CA GLY A 522 33.21 -29.00 29.08
C GLY A 522 32.04 -29.85 29.54
N ASP A 523 32.06 -30.19 30.82
CA ASP A 523 30.97 -30.79 31.58
C ASP A 523 29.66 -30.00 31.38
N SER A 524 28.62 -30.67 30.91
CA SER A 524 27.25 -30.18 30.98
C SER A 524 26.35 -31.34 31.39
N GLY A 525 26.12 -31.39 32.71
CA GLY A 525 25.04 -32.17 33.32
C GLY A 525 23.70 -31.75 32.74
N GLY A 526 23.28 -32.45 31.68
CA GLY A 526 21.94 -32.45 31.15
C GLY A 526 21.15 -33.56 31.80
N SER A 527 20.21 -33.18 32.67
CA SER A 527 19.12 -34.03 33.17
C SER A 527 18.33 -34.62 31.99
N GLY A 528 18.75 -35.80 31.51
CA GLY A 528 18.06 -36.59 30.50
C GLY A 528 16.92 -37.39 31.14
N ASN A 529 15.80 -36.74 31.39
CA ASN A 529 14.53 -37.41 31.64
C ASN A 529 13.57 -37.07 30.49
N ALA A 530 13.83 -37.68 29.34
CA ALA A 530 12.90 -37.80 28.23
C ALA A 530 12.85 -39.30 27.90
N GLY A 531 11.66 -39.88 27.93
CA GLY A 531 11.46 -41.34 27.93
C GLY A 531 12.14 -42.04 26.75
N ASP A 532 13.11 -42.90 27.04
CA ASP A 532 13.87 -43.71 26.09
C ASP A 532 13.09 -44.96 25.62
N GLY A 533 11.76 -44.92 25.73
CA GLY A 533 10.85 -46.00 25.36
C GLY A 533 10.21 -45.80 23.99
N PRO A 534 9.66 -46.85 23.38
CA PRO A 534 8.98 -46.78 22.08
C PRO A 534 7.77 -45.85 22.18
N SER A 535 7.65 -44.88 21.26
CA SER A 535 6.43 -44.06 21.22
C SER A 535 5.26 -44.93 20.81
N LYS A 536 4.29 -45.10 21.71
CA LYS A 536 3.03 -45.81 21.43
C LYS A 536 2.00 -44.91 20.75
N THR A 537 2.29 -43.62 20.59
CA THR A 537 1.45 -42.66 19.89
C THR A 537 2.26 -41.97 18.80
N TRP A 538 1.91 -42.24 17.55
CA TRP A 538 2.59 -41.69 16.39
C TRP A 538 1.87 -40.46 15.87
N LYS A 539 2.62 -39.46 15.42
CA LYS A 539 2.02 -38.25 14.84
C LYS A 539 1.98 -38.38 13.33
N VAL A 540 0.79 -38.47 12.78
CA VAL A 540 0.54 -38.40 11.35
C VAL A 540 0.20 -36.96 10.99
N SER A 541 0.92 -36.38 10.03
CA SER A 541 0.68 -35.01 9.55
C SER A 541 0.68 -34.95 8.04
N TRP A 542 -0.02 -33.99 7.46
CA TRP A 542 -0.09 -33.81 6.01
C TRP A 542 -0.13 -32.34 5.64
N LYS A 543 0.26 -32.06 4.40
CA LYS A 543 0.21 -30.72 3.81
C LYS A 543 -0.68 -30.75 2.58
N VAL A 544 -1.65 -29.83 2.57
CA VAL A 544 -2.63 -29.66 1.49
C VAL A 544 -2.69 -28.19 1.14
N GLU A 545 -2.63 -27.90 -0.14
CA GLU A 545 -2.80 -26.58 -0.73
C GLU A 545 -4.22 -26.49 -1.31
N ASP A 546 -4.89 -25.38 -1.06
CA ASP A 546 -6.22 -25.08 -1.57
C ASP A 546 -6.21 -23.68 -2.20
N ALA A 547 -6.55 -23.59 -3.49
CA ALA A 547 -6.33 -22.37 -4.27
C ALA A 547 -7.36 -21.27 -4.00
N ASN A 548 -8.57 -21.65 -3.61
CA ASN A 548 -9.69 -20.79 -3.25
C ASN A 548 -9.85 -20.60 -1.73
N ALA A 549 -8.90 -21.14 -0.95
CA ALA A 549 -8.82 -21.04 0.51
C ALA A 549 -10.07 -21.58 1.23
N ASP A 550 -10.65 -22.66 0.71
CA ASP A 550 -11.76 -23.36 1.30
C ASP A 550 -11.40 -24.01 2.64
N THR A 551 -12.40 -24.15 3.51
CA THR A 551 -12.27 -24.87 4.77
C THR A 551 -12.27 -26.37 4.51
N LEU A 552 -11.11 -26.98 4.69
CA LEU A 552 -10.92 -28.41 4.47
C LEU A 552 -11.29 -29.25 5.69
N GLN A 553 -11.87 -30.41 5.43
CA GLN A 553 -12.09 -31.48 6.39
C GLN A 553 -11.37 -32.75 5.91
N TYR A 554 -10.76 -33.48 6.84
CA TYR A 554 -9.97 -34.67 6.53
C TYR A 554 -10.60 -35.95 7.08
N THR A 555 -10.38 -37.05 6.36
CA THR A 555 -10.68 -38.42 6.81
C THR A 555 -9.43 -39.27 6.62
N LEU A 556 -9.02 -39.96 7.69
CA LEU A 556 -7.84 -40.79 7.75
C LEU A 556 -8.23 -42.26 7.79
N TYR A 557 -7.62 -43.04 6.92
CA TYR A 557 -7.74 -44.49 6.82
C TYR A 557 -6.38 -45.14 7.00
N TYR A 558 -6.38 -46.41 7.40
CA TYR A 558 -5.19 -47.25 7.43
C TYR A 558 -5.49 -48.63 6.84
N LYS A 559 -4.44 -49.33 6.43
CA LYS A 559 -4.53 -50.70 5.91
C LYS A 559 -3.18 -51.41 6.03
N ALA A 560 -3.18 -52.67 6.43
CA ALA A 560 -1.97 -53.49 6.35
C ALA A 560 -1.55 -53.72 4.88
N THR A 561 -0.27 -53.84 4.59
CA THR A 561 0.22 -53.90 3.19
C THR A 561 -0.25 -55.14 2.43
N ASP A 562 -0.64 -56.19 3.13
CA ASP A 562 -1.18 -57.46 2.63
C ASP A 562 -2.72 -57.49 2.57
N GLU A 563 -3.40 -56.50 3.16
CA GLU A 563 -4.85 -56.34 3.06
C GLU A 563 -5.26 -55.53 1.83
N SER A 564 -6.49 -55.75 1.32
CA SER A 564 -7.07 -54.95 0.21
C SER A 564 -7.96 -53.81 0.70
N ASN A 565 -8.64 -53.97 1.84
CA ASN A 565 -9.69 -53.07 2.32
C ASN A 565 -9.17 -51.97 3.26
N TRP A 566 -9.50 -50.71 2.99
CA TRP A 566 -9.19 -49.60 3.89
C TRP A 566 -10.09 -49.62 5.14
N ARG A 567 -9.48 -49.43 6.30
CA ARG A 567 -10.17 -49.30 7.59
C ARG A 567 -10.18 -47.83 8.01
N LEU A 568 -11.32 -47.35 8.50
CA LEU A 568 -11.45 -45.98 8.99
C LEU A 568 -10.67 -45.82 10.30
N LEU A 569 -9.73 -44.87 10.34
CA LEU A 569 -9.04 -44.50 11.57
C LEU A 569 -9.77 -43.34 12.26
N LYS A 570 -10.03 -42.27 11.51
CA LYS A 570 -10.71 -41.08 12.02
C LYS A 570 -11.35 -40.29 10.89
N LYS A 571 -12.53 -39.71 11.14
CA LYS A 571 -13.23 -38.81 10.23
C LYS A 571 -13.44 -37.44 10.87
N GLU A 572 -13.82 -36.47 10.04
CA GLU A 572 -14.20 -35.12 10.46
C GLU A 572 -13.07 -34.35 11.16
N LEU A 573 -11.83 -34.59 10.73
CA LEU A 573 -10.66 -33.88 11.23
C LEU A 573 -10.58 -32.48 10.62
N ALA A 574 -10.52 -31.44 11.47
CA ALA A 574 -10.30 -30.07 11.03
C ALA A 574 -8.81 -29.69 10.93
N LYS A 575 -7.95 -30.38 11.68
CA LYS A 575 -6.49 -30.16 11.67
C LYS A 575 -5.82 -31.13 10.71
N ALA A 576 -4.77 -30.66 10.04
CA ALA A 576 -3.96 -31.47 9.13
C ALA A 576 -2.95 -32.40 9.85
N ASN A 577 -3.35 -32.93 11.00
CA ASN A 577 -2.59 -33.90 11.77
C ASN A 577 -3.51 -34.75 12.65
N TYR A 578 -3.00 -35.91 13.05
CA TYR A 578 -3.66 -36.85 13.93
C TYR A 578 -2.64 -37.63 14.75
N GLU A 579 -2.95 -37.86 16.02
CA GLU A 579 -2.17 -38.73 16.91
C GLU A 579 -2.76 -40.14 16.87
N TRP A 580 -2.00 -41.09 16.33
CA TRP A 580 -2.40 -42.47 16.15
C TRP A 580 -1.80 -43.35 17.26
N ASP A 581 -2.65 -43.94 18.08
CA ASP A 581 -2.27 -45.00 19.02
C ASP A 581 -2.02 -46.30 18.25
N VAL A 582 -0.75 -46.67 18.11
CA VAL A 582 -0.33 -47.84 17.32
C VAL A 582 -0.49 -49.16 18.09
N THR A 583 -0.84 -49.12 19.37
CA THR A 583 -1.18 -50.34 20.14
C THR A 583 -2.54 -50.92 19.77
N THR A 584 -3.33 -50.15 19.01
CA THR A 584 -4.65 -50.56 18.51
C THR A 584 -4.59 -51.47 17.29
N VAL A 585 -3.41 -51.70 16.73
CA VAL A 585 -3.18 -52.58 15.57
C VAL A 585 -2.10 -53.62 15.86
N PRO A 586 -2.17 -54.82 15.25
CA PRO A 586 -1.08 -55.81 15.32
C PRO A 586 0.22 -55.29 14.71
N ASP A 587 1.34 -55.92 15.07
CA ASP A 587 2.62 -55.63 14.44
C ASP A 587 2.60 -55.96 12.94
N GLY A 588 3.27 -55.12 12.15
CA GLY A 588 3.32 -55.28 10.70
C GLY A 588 3.48 -53.97 9.94
N ARG A 589 3.39 -54.05 8.61
CA ARG A 589 3.54 -52.89 7.73
C ARG A 589 2.19 -52.31 7.35
N TYR A 590 2.02 -51.01 7.56
CA TYR A 590 0.79 -50.28 7.34
C TYR A 590 0.98 -49.13 6.35
N THR A 591 -0.05 -48.87 5.55
CA THR A 591 -0.16 -47.64 4.75
C THR A 591 -1.30 -46.82 5.29
N LEU A 592 -1.15 -45.49 5.26
CA LEU A 592 -2.20 -44.56 5.62
C LEU A 592 -2.73 -43.84 4.39
N LYS A 593 -4.02 -43.55 4.36
CA LYS A 593 -4.65 -42.73 3.31
C LYS A 593 -5.39 -41.58 3.95
N VAL A 594 -5.07 -40.36 3.50
CA VAL A 594 -5.80 -39.15 3.89
C VAL A 594 -6.66 -38.73 2.71
N VAL A 595 -7.95 -38.47 2.98
CA VAL A 595 -8.88 -37.82 2.06
C VAL A 595 -9.15 -36.41 2.59
N ALA A 596 -8.90 -35.39 1.78
CA ALA A 596 -9.24 -34.00 2.06
C ALA A 596 -10.47 -33.61 1.24
N THR A 597 -11.44 -32.92 1.86
CA THR A 597 -12.65 -32.43 1.20
C THR A 597 -12.95 -30.99 1.63
N ASP A 598 -13.40 -30.18 0.68
CA ASP A 598 -13.82 -28.77 0.84
C ASP A 598 -15.31 -28.62 1.21
N LYS A 599 -15.99 -29.72 1.56
CA LYS A 599 -17.46 -29.77 1.76
C LYS A 599 -18.02 -28.83 2.85
N LEU A 600 -17.15 -28.23 3.66
CA LEU A 600 -17.57 -27.22 4.65
C LEU A 600 -17.75 -25.83 4.01
N SER A 601 -17.12 -25.59 2.86
CA SER A 601 -17.17 -24.34 2.10
C SER A 601 -17.98 -24.42 0.82
N ASN A 602 -18.50 -25.60 0.48
CA ASN A 602 -19.24 -25.87 -0.75
C ASN A 602 -20.52 -26.68 -0.48
N PRO A 603 -21.64 -26.43 -1.21
CA PRO A 603 -22.86 -27.21 -1.08
C PRO A 603 -22.66 -28.68 -1.47
N VAL A 604 -23.59 -29.53 -1.00
CA VAL A 604 -23.63 -30.95 -1.35
C VAL A 604 -23.69 -31.12 -2.88
N GLY A 605 -22.73 -31.87 -3.44
CA GLY A 605 -22.60 -32.11 -4.89
C GLY A 605 -21.63 -31.17 -5.62
N TRP A 606 -21.19 -30.08 -4.99
CA TRP A 606 -20.17 -29.16 -5.52
C TRP A 606 -18.82 -29.33 -4.83
N ALA A 607 -18.84 -29.96 -3.65
CA ALA A 607 -17.65 -30.28 -2.90
C ALA A 607 -16.71 -31.19 -3.71
N LYS A 608 -15.43 -30.83 -3.77
CA LYS A 608 -14.36 -31.64 -4.33
C LYS A 608 -13.60 -32.33 -3.21
N SER A 609 -12.86 -33.36 -3.59
CA SER A 609 -12.04 -34.12 -2.66
C SER A 609 -10.83 -34.65 -3.37
N ALA A 610 -9.72 -34.71 -2.65
CA ALA A 610 -8.50 -35.37 -3.09
C ALA A 610 -8.09 -36.40 -2.06
N GLU A 611 -7.30 -37.38 -2.48
CA GLU A 611 -6.71 -38.36 -1.59
C GLU A 611 -5.22 -38.55 -1.85
N LYS A 612 -4.47 -38.88 -0.79
CA LYS A 612 -3.07 -39.27 -0.88
C LYS A 612 -2.79 -40.44 0.05
N VAL A 613 -1.96 -41.36 -0.42
CA VAL A 613 -1.49 -42.53 0.32
C VAL A 613 -0.05 -42.28 0.78
N SER A 614 0.25 -42.60 2.03
CA SER A 614 1.60 -42.51 2.60
C SER A 614 2.51 -43.61 2.07
N MET A 615 3.82 -43.45 2.28
CA MET A 615 4.71 -44.62 2.23
C MET A 615 4.34 -45.61 3.35
N PRO A 616 4.62 -46.92 3.20
CA PRO A 616 4.41 -47.89 4.26
C PRO A 616 5.26 -47.58 5.50
N VAL A 617 4.67 -47.70 6.67
CA VAL A 617 5.31 -47.58 7.99
C VAL A 617 5.26 -48.93 8.72
N GLU A 618 6.23 -49.21 9.57
CA GLU A 618 6.39 -50.51 10.22
C GLU A 618 6.08 -50.38 11.71
N VAL A 619 4.91 -50.87 12.12
CA VAL A 619 4.45 -50.86 13.51
C VAL A 619 4.99 -52.10 14.21
N ASP A 620 5.70 -51.88 15.31
CA ASP A 620 6.26 -52.94 16.15
C ASP A 620 6.08 -52.61 17.63
N ASN A 621 5.14 -53.31 18.25
CA ASN A 621 4.82 -53.16 19.66
C ASN A 621 5.43 -54.26 20.54
N THR A 622 6.00 -55.31 19.94
CA THR A 622 6.49 -56.48 20.65
C THR A 622 7.93 -56.26 21.09
N GLN A 623 8.26 -56.68 22.31
CA GLN A 623 9.64 -56.64 22.79
C GLN A 623 10.44 -57.84 22.25
N PRO A 624 11.77 -57.72 22.07
CA PRO A 624 12.62 -58.84 21.75
C PRO A 624 12.52 -59.97 22.77
N SER A 625 12.83 -61.19 22.33
CA SER A 625 13.01 -62.34 23.21
C SER A 625 14.50 -62.61 23.43
N ILE A 626 14.90 -62.81 24.68
CA ILE A 626 16.25 -63.24 25.05
C ILE A 626 16.17 -64.71 25.44
N GLY A 627 16.92 -65.56 24.72
CA GLY A 627 17.04 -66.98 25.00
C GLY A 627 17.77 -67.26 26.32
N GLU A 628 17.99 -68.53 26.61
CA GLU A 628 18.75 -68.92 27.81
C GLU A 628 20.16 -68.31 27.78
N ILE A 629 20.51 -67.59 28.84
CA ILE A 629 21.85 -67.00 29.00
C ILE A 629 22.78 -68.09 29.50
N GLN A 630 23.59 -68.63 28.60
CA GLN A 630 24.56 -69.67 28.91
C GLN A 630 25.84 -69.03 29.45
N VAL A 631 26.28 -69.51 30.61
CA VAL A 631 27.53 -69.05 31.23
C VAL A 631 28.46 -70.23 31.43
N THR A 632 29.68 -70.13 30.90
CA THR A 632 30.71 -71.17 31.01
C THR A 632 31.98 -70.58 31.61
N ALA A 633 32.48 -71.16 32.70
CA ALA A 633 33.72 -70.73 33.34
C ALA A 633 34.96 -71.17 32.54
N ASN A 634 35.94 -70.28 32.38
CA ASN A 634 37.20 -70.57 31.67
C ASN A 634 38.31 -71.10 32.59
N GLY A 635 38.14 -71.06 33.91
CA GLY A 635 39.08 -71.62 34.91
C GLY A 635 40.07 -70.63 35.53
N ASP A 636 40.00 -69.35 35.15
CA ASP A 636 40.83 -68.22 35.61
C ASP A 636 39.97 -67.05 36.15
N ASN A 637 38.80 -67.36 36.71
CA ASN A 637 37.77 -66.39 37.11
C ASN A 637 37.24 -65.49 35.96
N THR A 638 37.43 -65.90 34.70
CA THR A 638 36.71 -65.34 33.55
C THR A 638 35.62 -66.29 33.06
N TYR A 639 34.60 -65.72 32.40
CA TYR A 639 33.41 -66.45 31.95
C TYR A 639 33.07 -66.10 30.51
N LYS A 640 32.67 -67.10 29.72
CA LYS A 640 32.02 -66.91 28.42
C LYS A 640 30.53 -66.89 28.60
N ILE A 641 29.89 -65.86 28.06
CA ILE A 641 28.45 -65.64 28.13
C ILE A 641 27.91 -65.59 26.71
N ALA A 642 26.90 -66.41 26.43
CA ALA A 642 26.24 -66.44 25.14
C ALA A 642 24.72 -66.51 25.29
N CYS A 643 24.00 -65.79 24.42
CA CYS A 643 22.55 -65.93 24.30
C CYS A 643 22.05 -65.59 22.90
N ASP A 644 21.05 -66.32 22.44
CA ASP A 644 20.28 -65.99 21.23
C ASP A 644 19.28 -64.88 21.57
N VAL A 645 19.17 -63.87 20.72
CA VAL A 645 18.15 -62.83 20.79
C VAL A 645 17.33 -62.88 19.51
N THR A 646 16.01 -62.79 19.62
CA THR A 646 15.11 -62.77 18.45
C THR A 646 13.98 -61.77 18.62
N ASP A 647 13.77 -60.95 17.61
CA ASP A 647 12.59 -60.12 17.41
C ASP A 647 11.80 -60.57 16.15
N MET A 648 10.49 -60.36 16.14
CA MET A 648 9.63 -60.83 15.05
C MET A 648 9.42 -59.79 13.94
N THR A 649 9.51 -58.51 14.26
CA THR A 649 9.03 -57.42 13.41
C THR A 649 10.17 -56.54 12.95
N THR A 650 11.02 -56.05 13.85
CA THR A 650 12.15 -55.18 13.50
C THR A 650 13.50 -55.81 13.87
N PRO A 651 14.61 -55.43 13.20
CA PRO A 651 15.93 -55.88 13.59
C PRO A 651 16.30 -55.45 15.00
N ILE A 652 17.15 -56.24 15.66
CA ILE A 652 17.80 -55.82 16.91
C ILE A 652 18.66 -54.60 16.60
N GLN A 653 18.67 -53.60 17.49
CA GLN A 653 19.44 -52.37 17.31
C GLN A 653 20.63 -52.28 18.29
N LYS A 654 20.46 -52.81 19.50
CA LYS A 654 21.45 -52.66 20.58
C LYS A 654 21.28 -53.74 21.64
N ALA A 655 22.40 -54.28 22.13
CA ALA A 655 22.45 -55.07 23.36
C ALA A 655 23.48 -54.50 24.33
N VAL A 656 23.13 -54.49 25.62
CA VAL A 656 24.01 -54.04 26.70
C VAL A 656 23.90 -54.97 27.90
N TYR A 657 24.92 -54.97 28.76
CA TYR A 657 24.96 -55.78 29.97
C TYR A 657 25.51 -55.05 31.19
N LYS A 658 25.24 -55.63 32.36
CA LYS A 658 25.83 -55.31 33.66
C LYS A 658 26.14 -56.60 34.39
N ILE A 659 27.28 -56.64 35.07
CA ILE A 659 27.61 -57.70 36.02
C ILE A 659 27.52 -57.12 37.43
N ASP A 660 26.80 -57.82 38.31
CA ASP A 660 26.55 -57.46 39.70
C ASP A 660 26.06 -56.01 39.87
N SER A 661 26.87 -55.18 40.54
CA SER A 661 26.57 -53.79 40.89
C SER A 661 27.24 -52.78 39.94
N ASP A 662 27.60 -53.20 38.72
CA ASP A 662 28.16 -52.30 37.70
C ASP A 662 27.30 -51.03 37.53
N GLU A 663 27.90 -49.86 37.76
CA GLU A 663 27.20 -48.57 37.64
C GLU A 663 26.76 -48.30 36.19
N HIS A 664 27.55 -48.73 35.21
CA HIS A 664 27.36 -48.41 33.79
C HIS A 664 27.01 -49.66 32.97
N TRP A 665 26.07 -49.49 32.03
CA TRP A 665 25.78 -50.51 31.00
C TRP A 665 26.94 -50.58 30.01
N LYS A 666 27.42 -51.79 29.74
CA LYS A 666 28.48 -52.09 28.76
C LYS A 666 27.85 -52.70 27.50
N VAL A 667 28.38 -52.45 26.31
CA VAL A 667 27.81 -52.98 25.05
C VAL A 667 28.20 -54.45 24.85
N ILE A 668 27.28 -55.27 24.36
CA ILE A 668 27.56 -56.59 23.77
C ILE A 668 27.36 -56.47 22.26
N PHE A 669 28.29 -56.99 21.47
CA PHE A 669 28.14 -57.09 20.03
C PHE A 669 27.63 -58.49 19.63
N PRO A 670 26.89 -58.61 18.52
CA PRO A 670 26.60 -59.91 17.95
C PRO A 670 27.87 -60.53 17.34
N ASP A 671 27.84 -61.82 17.04
CA ASP A 671 29.00 -62.57 16.54
C ASP A 671 29.66 -61.98 15.28
N ASP A 672 28.87 -61.33 14.41
CA ASP A 672 29.35 -60.65 13.21
C ASP A 672 29.71 -59.17 13.42
N GLY A 673 29.45 -58.65 14.63
CA GLY A 673 29.75 -57.28 15.04
C GLY A 673 28.73 -56.22 14.62
N ILE A 674 27.61 -56.56 13.96
CA ILE A 674 26.64 -55.59 13.44
C ILE A 674 25.20 -55.99 13.80
N PHE A 675 24.46 -55.05 14.39
CA PHE A 675 23.03 -55.22 14.66
C PHE A 675 22.20 -54.86 13.41
N ASP A 676 21.92 -55.83 12.55
CA ASP A 676 21.13 -55.63 11.32
C ASP A 676 20.07 -56.71 11.04
N SER A 677 19.96 -57.72 11.90
CA SER A 677 19.07 -58.86 11.76
C SER A 677 17.99 -58.92 12.85
N LYS A 678 16.91 -59.65 12.55
CA LYS A 678 15.85 -60.01 13.50
C LYS A 678 16.28 -61.06 14.52
N LYS A 679 17.28 -61.86 14.17
CA LYS A 679 17.89 -62.84 15.06
C LYS A 679 19.38 -62.56 15.16
N GLU A 680 19.85 -62.40 16.38
CA GLU A 680 21.25 -62.11 16.71
C GLU A 680 21.77 -63.12 17.74
N GLN A 681 23.03 -63.50 17.62
CA GLN A 681 23.72 -64.29 18.63
C GLN A 681 24.71 -63.39 19.35
N LEU A 682 24.51 -63.20 20.66
CA LEU A 682 25.38 -62.36 21.48
C LEU A 682 26.46 -63.21 22.12
N HIS A 683 27.70 -62.72 22.04
CA HIS A 683 28.85 -63.34 22.72
C HIS A 683 29.63 -62.30 23.52
N LEU A 684 29.99 -62.67 24.75
CA LEU A 684 30.79 -61.84 25.65
C LEU A 684 31.77 -62.73 26.41
N GLU A 685 33.03 -62.32 26.46
CA GLU A 685 34.00 -62.82 27.44
C GLU A 685 34.17 -61.76 28.54
N THR A 686 34.04 -62.17 29.80
CA THR A 686 34.26 -61.27 30.93
C THR A 686 35.75 -61.07 31.19
N GLY A 687 36.12 -59.98 31.86
CA GLY A 687 37.40 -59.90 32.57
C GLY A 687 37.40 -60.80 33.82
N GLU A 688 38.50 -60.81 34.57
CA GLU A 688 38.60 -61.51 35.86
C GLU A 688 37.57 -60.95 36.86
N LEU A 689 36.75 -61.83 37.44
CA LEU A 689 35.78 -61.48 38.48
C LEU A 689 36.25 -61.96 39.87
N PRO A 690 35.92 -61.25 40.98
CA PRO A 690 36.23 -61.71 42.33
C PRO A 690 35.58 -63.07 42.65
N GLU A 691 36.19 -63.92 43.49
CA GLU A 691 35.57 -65.20 43.88
C GLU A 691 34.20 -64.98 44.55
N GLY A 692 33.15 -65.62 44.02
CA GLY A 692 31.78 -65.50 44.53
C GLY A 692 30.73 -65.88 43.51
N ALA A 693 29.45 -65.73 43.89
CA ALA A 693 28.34 -65.84 42.95
C ALA A 693 28.11 -64.50 42.26
N HIS A 694 28.02 -64.50 40.93
CA HIS A 694 27.80 -63.31 40.13
C HIS A 694 26.42 -63.33 39.48
N THR A 695 25.92 -62.18 39.09
CA THR A 695 24.70 -62.04 38.29
C THR A 695 24.96 -61.16 37.09
N ILE A 696 24.66 -61.66 35.90
CA ILE A 696 24.63 -60.83 34.69
C ILE A 696 23.19 -60.47 34.35
N ILE A 697 23.01 -59.20 33.96
CA ILE A 697 21.79 -58.67 33.39
C ILE A 697 22.10 -58.25 31.96
N ILE A 698 21.36 -58.77 30.98
CA ILE A 698 21.45 -58.38 29.57
C ILE A 698 20.17 -57.66 29.19
N GLN A 699 20.30 -56.47 28.62
CA GLN A 699 19.20 -55.69 28.06
C GLN A 699 19.37 -55.60 26.55
N VAL A 700 18.32 -55.92 25.82
CA VAL A 700 18.31 -55.89 24.35
C VAL A 700 17.19 -54.99 23.86
N THR A 701 17.49 -54.15 22.88
CA THR A 701 16.59 -53.14 22.32
C THR A 701 16.53 -53.32 20.80
N ASP A 702 15.32 -53.42 20.25
CA ASP A 702 15.08 -53.46 18.81
C ASP A 702 15.12 -52.07 18.16
N ARG A 703 14.94 -52.02 16.83
CA ARG A 703 14.91 -50.77 16.08
C ARG A 703 13.69 -49.90 16.40
N ALA A 704 12.57 -50.50 16.78
CA ALA A 704 11.39 -49.78 17.26
C ALA A 704 11.53 -49.26 18.71
N LYS A 705 12.69 -49.53 19.34
CA LYS A 705 13.05 -49.20 20.73
C LYS A 705 12.32 -50.03 21.79
N ASN A 706 11.62 -51.12 21.44
CA ASN A 706 11.13 -52.03 22.47
C ASN A 706 12.32 -52.75 23.11
N THR A 707 12.26 -52.95 24.42
CA THR A 707 13.38 -53.42 25.22
C THR A 707 12.98 -54.62 26.05
N ALA A 708 13.83 -55.66 26.06
CA ALA A 708 13.73 -56.81 26.93
C ALA A 708 14.95 -56.90 27.86
N VAL A 709 14.77 -57.48 29.05
CA VAL A 709 15.83 -57.67 30.04
C VAL A 709 15.84 -59.13 30.50
N GLY A 710 16.98 -59.79 30.34
CA GLY A 710 17.25 -61.13 30.84
C GLY A 710 18.27 -61.08 31.98
N ARG A 711 18.21 -62.06 32.89
CA ARG A 711 19.20 -62.19 33.96
C ARG A 711 19.53 -63.66 34.21
N THR A 712 20.76 -63.93 34.61
CA THR A 712 21.18 -65.22 35.14
C THR A 712 22.24 -65.04 36.21
N SER A 713 22.31 -65.98 37.15
CA SER A 713 23.33 -66.00 38.21
C SER A 713 24.22 -67.23 38.02
N PHE A 714 25.53 -67.08 38.24
CA PHE A 714 26.53 -68.09 37.95
C PHE A 714 27.69 -68.08 38.95
#